data_AF-A0A5N9HRJ9-F1
#
_entry.id   AF-A0A5N9HRJ9-F1
#
_cell.length_a   1.000
_cell.length_b   1.000
_cell.length_c   1.000
_cell.angle_alpha   90.00
_cell.angle_beta   90.00
_cell.angle_gamma   90.00
#
_symmetry.space_group_name_H-M   'P 1'
#
loop_
_entity.id
_entity.type
_entity.pdbx_description
1 polymer ?
#
loop_
_entity_poly.entity_id
_entity_poly.type
_entity_poly.pdbx_seq_one_letter_code
_entity_poly.pdbx_strand_id
1 'polypeptide(L)'
;MNIFRFHKTAFFNAITLPVILIACQSEIVDTKHHTPITSVSTEHSTFTPSVTADTDTKTVEPEHLNALTSPPKPQNTFAAKKLPSPTQKTGLDHESIKSIPTNPIFIPKRTPEPTPYVAPHSEPLIAHPPDRDLEDLGRRLVIGHAKTEVIEYPPPLKVGQDVDFWVSRDNGSTNVQGTVSHISENAYWIFEKGYEPDALKIAQVAKRFEIDVWPVITEIFGSPLTPGIDGDARIVIYTAVLREGVAGYFSAADSYTNEIMPKSNEREAIYMSANRIDLTSDEYMSVIAHELQHASHFATDPSEDSWVNEGLSEVAADLAGFPRSAAPSFAKLPSTSLTAWAQDISISVANYGAAHLFFTFLATHYGDNQIIKAIAAEQKDGIESIDLALTKAGFNVSADDVYADWLIANFLNTDHGRYRYSEHIKFPPIKDHFLQVPDAYTSSVRAYGASYLDINGGLGTISIKFVGDPKTPLLNNPPHSGKQCWWTNQGDSIDSTLTRSIDLRSVDSATLKYWIDYDIEELWDYAYVMISEDNGATWNIVETDHSTNSNPNGNAYGPGLTGTSHGWIQDSLDLSNYTGSEILLRLEYITDDAVFSKGACFDDFEIKEIGWHDDTSSDDEWVAEGFVLVNETVPTQYLVQLIHQKDDGEPEIFRMPVDAAGRGEFKIEQVEHNDTVVVIISSVNRLSTLPTEYKITVN
;
A
#
# COMPACT_ATOMS: atom_id res chain seq x y z
N MET A 1 -26.83 26.87 -41.98
CA MET A 1 -26.37 28.16 -42.55
C MET A 1 -25.81 28.98 -41.39
N ASN A 2 -24.49 29.19 -41.37
CA ASN A 2 -23.63 30.08 -40.54
C ASN A 2 -23.77 29.99 -39.00
N ILE A 3 -22.86 29.34 -38.25
CA ILE A 3 -21.45 29.68 -37.89
C ILE A 3 -21.34 30.97 -37.07
N PHE A 4 -21.03 30.83 -35.78
CA PHE A 4 -20.15 31.75 -35.04
C PHE A 4 -19.24 30.96 -34.09
N ARG A 5 -17.93 31.05 -34.38
CA ARG A 5 -16.80 30.57 -33.56
C ARG A 5 -16.61 31.50 -32.37
N PHE A 6 -16.36 30.93 -31.18
CA PHE A 6 -15.60 31.60 -30.12
C PHE A 6 -14.31 30.83 -29.88
N HIS A 7 -13.19 31.50 -30.13
CA HIS A 7 -11.85 31.08 -29.72
C HIS A 7 -11.75 31.22 -28.19
N LYS A 8 -11.39 30.13 -27.49
CA LYS A 8 -10.79 30.21 -26.16
C LYS A 8 -9.29 30.01 -26.30
N THR A 9 -8.56 31.10 -26.10
CA THR A 9 -7.13 31.14 -25.90
C THR A 9 -6.80 30.37 -24.62
N ALA A 10 -6.01 29.31 -24.73
CA ALA A 10 -5.49 28.57 -23.59
C ALA A 10 -4.41 29.42 -22.90
N PHE A 11 -4.64 29.77 -21.63
CA PHE A 11 -3.58 30.19 -20.73
C PHE A 11 -3.05 28.92 -20.07
N PHE A 12 -1.78 28.62 -20.34
CA PHE A 12 -1.00 27.62 -19.62
C PHE A 12 -0.93 28.02 -18.15
N ASN A 13 -1.58 27.25 -17.29
CA ASN A 13 -1.11 27.04 -15.92
C ASN A 13 -0.66 25.58 -15.86
N ALA A 14 0.65 25.38 -15.78
CA ALA A 14 1.21 24.12 -15.34
C ALA A 14 0.74 23.93 -13.89
N ILE A 15 -0.22 23.04 -13.69
CA ILE A 15 -0.53 22.51 -12.37
C ILE A 15 0.49 21.40 -12.18
N THR A 16 1.55 21.69 -11.42
CA THR A 16 2.40 20.66 -10.82
C THR A 16 1.52 19.89 -9.84
N LEU A 17 1.15 18.65 -10.20
CA LEU A 17 0.65 17.69 -9.22
C LEU A 17 1.82 17.32 -8.29
N PRO A 18 1.60 17.20 -6.97
CA PRO A 18 2.63 16.72 -6.07
C PRO A 18 2.94 15.24 -6.36
N VAL A 19 4.23 14.93 -6.44
CA VAL A 19 4.79 13.58 -6.59
C VAL A 19 4.67 12.84 -5.26
N ILE A 20 4.00 11.70 -5.27
CA ILE A 20 3.59 10.96 -4.07
C ILE A 20 4.61 9.88 -3.73
N LEU A 21 4.74 9.64 -2.43
CA LEU A 21 5.30 8.47 -1.76
C LEU A 21 4.21 8.13 -0.73
N ILE A 22 3.95 6.86 -0.45
CA ILE A 22 3.12 6.56 0.73
C ILE A 22 3.91 7.01 1.94
N ALA A 23 3.43 8.09 2.53
CA ALA A 23 4.07 8.75 3.64
C ALA A 23 3.00 9.05 4.67
N CYS A 24 3.29 8.72 5.91
CA CYS A 24 2.34 8.88 6.99
C CYS A 24 2.07 10.38 7.27
N GLN A 25 0.84 10.86 6.99
CA GLN A 25 0.38 12.19 7.38
C GLN A 25 -0.58 12.12 8.59
N SER A 26 -0.22 12.80 9.67
CA SER A 26 -1.07 13.06 10.84
C SER A 26 -1.95 14.32 10.69
N GLU A 27 -3.23 14.21 11.05
CA GLU A 27 -4.09 15.36 11.43
C GLU A 27 -4.45 15.27 12.93
N ILE A 28 -4.31 16.39 13.64
CA ILE A 28 -4.84 16.59 14.99
C ILE A 28 -6.09 17.46 14.88
N VAL A 29 -7.22 16.99 15.41
CA VAL A 29 -8.43 17.81 15.60
C VAL A 29 -8.18 18.79 16.75
N ASP A 30 -7.72 20.00 16.46
CA ASP A 30 -7.67 21.08 17.45
C ASP A 30 -9.02 21.79 17.52
N THR A 31 -9.81 21.49 18.55
CA THR A 31 -11.04 22.22 18.86
C THR A 31 -10.71 23.55 19.52
N LYS A 32 -10.50 24.62 18.74
CA LYS A 32 -10.59 26.00 19.26
C LYS A 32 -11.35 26.95 18.33
N HIS A 33 -12.37 27.58 18.91
CA HIS A 33 -13.22 28.60 18.33
C HIS A 33 -12.45 29.68 17.57
N HIS A 34 -12.80 29.88 16.30
CA HIS A 34 -12.48 31.10 15.56
C HIS A 34 -13.58 32.15 15.73
N THR A 35 -13.21 33.28 16.32
CA THR A 35 -13.82 34.59 16.04
C THR A 35 -12.79 35.46 15.31
N PRO A 36 -13.17 36.22 14.26
CA PRO A 36 -12.21 36.88 13.38
C PRO A 36 -11.97 38.32 13.81
N ILE A 37 -10.72 38.76 13.98
CA ILE A 37 -10.38 40.20 13.97
C ILE A 37 -9.04 40.45 13.24
N THR A 38 -9.16 41.38 12.30
CA THR A 38 -8.23 42.17 11.49
C THR A 38 -6.80 42.47 12.00
N SER A 39 -5.90 42.50 11.01
CA SER A 39 -4.62 43.20 10.86
C SER A 39 -4.29 44.36 11.82
N VAL A 40 -3.01 44.48 12.23
CA VAL A 40 -2.17 45.70 12.14
C VAL A 40 -0.74 45.47 12.71
N SER A 41 0.23 45.94 11.93
CA SER A 41 1.63 46.39 12.16
C SER A 41 2.54 45.86 13.29
N THR A 42 3.75 45.51 12.85
CA THR A 42 5.06 45.51 13.52
C THR A 42 5.37 46.73 14.40
N GLU A 43 6.00 46.50 15.56
CA GLU A 43 7.18 47.27 16.02
C GLU A 43 7.92 46.60 17.20
N HIS A 44 9.22 46.85 17.24
CA HIS A 44 10.24 46.36 18.19
C HIS A 44 9.96 46.67 19.67
N SER A 45 10.44 45.79 20.58
CA SER A 45 11.16 46.24 21.78
C SER A 45 11.88 45.09 22.49
N THR A 46 13.18 45.30 22.69
CA THR A 46 14.11 44.58 23.56
C THR A 46 13.78 44.79 25.05
N PHE A 47 13.79 43.75 25.88
CA PHE A 47 14.08 43.89 27.32
C PHE A 47 14.54 42.56 27.95
N THR A 48 15.84 42.49 28.29
CA THR A 48 16.35 41.69 29.41
C THR A 48 16.03 42.39 30.74
N PRO A 49 15.84 41.63 31.83
CA PRO A 49 16.77 41.83 32.94
C PRO A 49 17.19 40.56 33.69
N SER A 50 18.32 40.76 34.38
CA SER A 50 19.15 39.85 35.14
C SER A 50 18.58 39.34 36.46
N VAL A 51 18.98 38.09 36.80
CA VAL A 51 19.59 37.61 38.06
C VAL A 51 19.00 38.07 39.40
N THR A 52 18.57 37.09 40.19
CA THR A 52 18.99 36.94 41.60
C THR A 52 19.06 35.46 41.97
N ALA A 53 20.18 35.07 42.55
CA ALA A 53 20.44 33.78 43.17
C ALA A 53 19.68 33.64 44.49
N ASP A 54 19.32 32.42 44.86
CA ASP A 54 19.33 32.04 46.27
C ASP A 54 19.89 30.62 46.43
N THR A 55 20.73 30.52 47.44
CA THR A 55 21.57 29.41 47.84
C THR A 55 20.79 28.48 48.76
N ASP A 56 20.93 27.15 48.60
CA ASP A 56 21.08 26.32 49.78
C ASP A 56 21.84 25.02 49.49
N THR A 57 23.04 24.98 50.06
CA THR A 57 23.97 23.85 50.12
C THR A 57 23.64 22.94 51.29
N LYS A 58 23.58 21.63 51.07
CA LYS A 58 24.03 20.64 52.07
C LYS A 58 24.88 19.55 51.42
N THR A 59 26.18 19.71 51.63
CA THR A 59 27.27 18.74 51.53
C THR A 59 27.10 17.59 52.53
N VAL A 60 27.39 16.36 52.09
CA VAL A 60 28.12 15.34 52.86
C VAL A 60 29.07 14.63 51.89
N GLU A 61 30.33 14.54 52.27
CA GLU A 61 31.47 13.89 51.59
C GLU A 61 32.31 13.20 52.71
N PRO A 62 33.41 12.48 52.43
CA PRO A 62 33.60 11.18 51.78
C PRO A 62 34.21 10.13 52.76
N GLU A 63 34.44 8.88 52.32
CA GLU A 63 35.63 8.13 52.79
C GLU A 63 36.03 6.96 51.85
N HIS A 64 37.34 6.69 51.84
CA HIS A 64 38.14 5.93 50.88
C HIS A 64 38.57 4.51 51.36
N LEU A 65 38.86 3.63 50.40
CA LEU A 65 39.87 2.54 50.32
C LEU A 65 40.01 1.49 51.46
N ASN A 66 39.93 0.17 51.17
CA ASN A 66 41.00 -0.69 50.59
C ASN A 66 40.79 -2.23 50.79
N ALA A 67 41.05 -2.99 49.71
CA ALA A 67 41.81 -4.25 49.59
C ALA A 67 41.38 -5.63 50.18
N LEU A 68 41.44 -6.63 49.27
CA LEU A 68 41.82 -8.07 49.36
C LEU A 68 40.82 -9.14 49.84
N THR A 69 40.45 -10.08 48.93
CA THR A 69 40.78 -11.53 48.95
C THR A 69 40.03 -12.32 47.84
N SER A 70 40.72 -13.21 47.11
CA SER A 70 40.21 -14.25 46.16
C SER A 70 39.53 -15.44 46.91
N PRO A 71 38.98 -16.56 46.32
CA PRO A 71 39.07 -17.19 44.96
C PRO A 71 37.68 -17.80 44.49
N PRO A 72 37.49 -18.85 43.60
CA PRO A 72 38.40 -19.69 42.80
C PRO A 72 38.04 -19.98 41.30
N LYS A 73 39.01 -20.62 40.62
CA LYS A 73 38.98 -21.29 39.29
C LYS A 73 38.08 -22.54 39.24
N PRO A 74 37.69 -22.98 38.02
CA PRO A 74 38.21 -24.25 37.47
C PRO A 74 38.63 -24.13 35.98
N GLN A 75 39.88 -24.47 35.64
CA GLN A 75 40.33 -25.73 34.99
C GLN A 75 39.98 -25.87 33.49
N ASN A 76 40.96 -25.55 32.65
CA ASN A 76 41.06 -25.98 31.25
C ASN A 76 41.54 -27.43 31.15
N THR A 77 41.25 -28.03 29.97
CA THR A 77 42.00 -29.06 29.19
C THR A 77 41.12 -30.28 28.82
N PHE A 78 41.11 -30.86 27.61
CA PHE A 78 41.83 -30.70 26.34
C PHE A 78 40.98 -31.37 25.23
N ALA A 79 41.20 -30.96 23.97
CA ALA A 79 41.43 -31.81 22.77
C ALA A 79 40.58 -31.46 21.54
N ALA A 80 41.28 -30.90 20.55
CA ALA A 80 40.82 -30.73 19.18
C ALA A 80 40.65 -32.10 18.48
N LYS A 81 39.56 -32.27 17.74
CA LYS A 81 39.40 -33.36 16.78
C LYS A 81 38.62 -32.89 15.55
N LYS A 82 39.38 -32.67 14.47
CA LYS A 82 39.08 -32.78 13.02
C LYS A 82 37.61 -32.68 12.56
N LEU A 83 37.34 -31.64 11.75
CA LEU A 83 36.20 -31.54 10.84
C LEU A 83 36.12 -32.73 9.87
N PRO A 84 34.91 -33.23 9.57
CA PRO A 84 34.57 -33.83 8.28
C PRO A 84 33.88 -32.82 7.34
N SER A 85 34.21 -32.92 6.06
CA SER A 85 33.64 -32.16 4.93
C SER A 85 32.12 -32.37 4.77
N PRO A 86 31.39 -31.37 4.22
CA PRO A 86 29.95 -31.47 4.05
C PRO A 86 29.62 -32.42 2.89
N THR A 87 28.79 -33.42 3.18
CA THR A 87 28.13 -34.24 2.15
C THR A 87 26.69 -33.76 2.07
N GLN A 88 26.27 -33.33 0.88
CA GLN A 88 24.89 -33.02 0.52
C GLN A 88 23.92 -34.08 1.07
N LYS A 89 22.91 -33.64 1.81
CA LYS A 89 21.67 -34.39 2.02
C LYS A 89 20.48 -33.48 1.75
N THR A 90 19.88 -33.74 0.60
CA THR A 90 18.50 -33.44 0.24
C THR A 90 17.54 -34.08 1.25
N GLY A 91 16.60 -33.30 1.77
CA GLY A 91 15.52 -33.76 2.64
C GLY A 91 14.98 -32.64 3.52
N LEU A 92 14.07 -31.83 2.98
CA LEU A 92 13.19 -30.97 3.78
C LEU A 92 12.12 -31.87 4.37
N ASP A 93 12.25 -32.21 5.65
CA ASP A 93 11.16 -32.74 6.45
C ASP A 93 10.22 -31.57 6.78
N HIS A 94 8.97 -31.67 6.34
CA HIS A 94 7.89 -30.79 6.77
C HIS A 94 7.75 -30.89 8.29
N GLU A 95 8.19 -29.88 9.04
CA GLU A 95 7.79 -29.73 10.43
C GLU A 95 6.28 -29.48 10.48
N SER A 96 5.59 -30.42 11.11
CA SER A 96 4.17 -30.35 11.41
C SER A 96 3.86 -29.11 12.24
N ILE A 97 3.15 -28.16 11.64
CA ILE A 97 2.52 -27.02 12.32
C ILE A 97 1.68 -27.58 13.48
N LYS A 98 2.04 -27.21 14.71
CA LYS A 98 1.25 -27.56 15.89
C LYS A 98 -0.09 -26.83 15.82
N SER A 99 -1.17 -27.59 15.95
CA SER A 99 -2.55 -27.09 15.97
C SER A 99 -2.73 -25.96 16.99
N ILE A 100 -3.29 -24.85 16.51
CA ILE A 100 -3.69 -23.67 17.29
C ILE A 100 -4.71 -24.10 18.37
N PRO A 101 -4.62 -23.60 19.62
CA PRO A 101 -5.62 -23.89 20.64
C PRO A 101 -6.98 -23.31 20.24
N THR A 102 -7.96 -24.18 19.99
CA THR A 102 -9.34 -23.80 19.69
C THR A 102 -10.05 -23.39 21.00
N ASN A 103 -10.03 -22.11 21.35
CA ASN A 103 -11.19 -21.57 22.08
C ASN A 103 -12.41 -21.70 21.14
N PRO A 104 -13.61 -22.05 21.62
CA PRO A 104 -14.79 -22.05 20.78
C PRO A 104 -15.07 -20.60 20.33
N ILE A 105 -14.63 -20.28 19.12
CA ILE A 105 -14.83 -18.97 18.51
C ILE A 105 -16.31 -18.88 18.13
N PHE A 106 -17.03 -18.03 18.84
CA PHE A 106 -18.42 -17.74 18.54
C PHE A 106 -18.47 -16.84 17.30
N ILE A 107 -18.63 -17.45 16.12
CA ILE A 107 -18.98 -16.72 14.92
C ILE A 107 -20.45 -16.32 15.05
N PRO A 108 -20.79 -15.03 15.11
CA PRO A 108 -22.18 -14.63 15.25
C PRO A 108 -22.97 -15.10 14.02
N LYS A 109 -24.18 -15.62 14.20
CA LYS A 109 -25.06 -16.02 13.08
C LYS A 109 -25.86 -14.82 12.58
N ARG A 110 -25.90 -14.60 11.26
CA ARG A 110 -26.79 -13.60 10.64
C ARG A 110 -28.23 -14.07 10.91
N THR A 111 -29.03 -13.23 11.56
CA THR A 111 -30.46 -13.47 11.78
C THR A 111 -31.24 -12.31 11.18
N PRO A 112 -32.22 -12.56 10.28
CA PRO A 112 -32.58 -13.89 9.73
C PRO A 112 -31.43 -14.56 8.96
N GLU A 113 -31.50 -15.90 8.82
CA GLU A 113 -30.53 -16.66 8.03
C GLU A 113 -30.40 -16.00 6.65
N PRO A 114 -29.18 -15.65 6.22
CA PRO A 114 -28.98 -14.96 4.97
C PRO A 114 -29.48 -15.89 3.86
N THR A 115 -30.26 -15.34 2.92
CA THR A 115 -30.47 -15.99 1.63
C THR A 115 -29.09 -16.40 1.12
N PRO A 116 -28.84 -17.66 0.75
CA PRO A 116 -27.54 -18.07 0.23
C PRO A 116 -27.13 -17.07 -0.83
N TYR A 117 -25.99 -16.41 -0.61
CA TYR A 117 -25.40 -15.54 -1.60
C TYR A 117 -25.11 -16.41 -2.82
N VAL A 118 -25.95 -16.31 -3.83
CA VAL A 118 -25.63 -16.81 -5.15
C VAL A 118 -24.88 -15.67 -5.80
N ALA A 119 -23.54 -15.69 -5.72
CA ALA A 119 -22.71 -14.77 -6.50
C ALA A 119 -23.19 -14.82 -7.96
N PRO A 120 -23.68 -13.72 -8.55
CA PRO A 120 -23.91 -13.69 -9.98
C PRO A 120 -22.55 -13.64 -10.67
N HIS A 121 -22.30 -14.61 -11.56
CA HIS A 121 -21.08 -14.78 -12.37
C HIS A 121 -19.77 -14.90 -11.57
N SER A 122 -19.02 -15.99 -11.83
CA SER A 122 -17.60 -15.99 -11.51
C SER A 122 -16.95 -14.82 -12.23
N GLU A 123 -16.19 -13.99 -11.51
CA GLU A 123 -15.31 -13.02 -12.16
C GLU A 123 -14.44 -13.75 -13.19
N PRO A 124 -14.11 -13.10 -14.33
CA PRO A 124 -13.14 -13.67 -15.23
C PRO A 124 -11.83 -13.87 -14.47
N LEU A 125 -11.19 -15.02 -14.65
CA LEU A 125 -9.87 -15.26 -14.07
C LEU A 125 -8.87 -14.36 -14.82
N ILE A 126 -8.44 -13.29 -14.18
CA ILE A 126 -7.27 -12.50 -14.60
C ILE A 126 -6.09 -13.10 -13.84
N ALA A 127 -5.03 -13.48 -14.54
CA ALA A 127 -3.83 -14.00 -13.90
C ALA A 127 -3.24 -12.94 -12.97
N HIS A 128 -2.74 -13.35 -11.81
CA HIS A 128 -1.96 -12.44 -10.98
C HIS A 128 -0.65 -12.10 -11.69
N PRO A 129 -0.22 -10.84 -11.66
CA PRO A 129 1.07 -10.46 -12.18
C PRO A 129 2.19 -11.10 -11.34
N PRO A 130 3.36 -11.41 -11.94
CA PRO A 130 4.53 -11.85 -11.17
C PRO A 130 5.05 -10.75 -10.25
N ASP A 131 5.52 -11.14 -9.08
CA ASP A 131 6.19 -10.24 -8.14
C ASP A 131 7.51 -9.73 -8.74
N ARG A 132 7.81 -8.48 -8.47
CA ARG A 132 9.05 -7.81 -8.85
C ARG A 132 10.22 -8.38 -8.07
N ASP A 133 11.23 -8.88 -8.79
CA ASP A 133 12.52 -9.28 -8.22
C ASP A 133 13.61 -8.29 -8.65
N LEU A 134 14.02 -7.41 -7.74
CA LEU A 134 15.03 -6.38 -8.02
C LEU A 134 16.43 -6.95 -8.31
N GLU A 135 16.76 -8.14 -7.80
CA GLU A 135 18.02 -8.82 -8.14
C GLU A 135 17.99 -9.40 -9.56
N ASP A 136 16.83 -9.96 -9.97
CA ASP A 136 16.62 -10.38 -11.35
C ASP A 136 16.63 -9.20 -12.32
N LEU A 137 15.93 -8.11 -11.99
CA LEU A 137 15.93 -6.87 -12.78
C LEU A 137 17.34 -6.28 -12.88
N GLY A 138 18.08 -6.22 -11.77
CA GLY A 138 19.48 -5.82 -11.73
C GLY A 138 20.34 -6.63 -12.71
N ARG A 139 20.19 -7.96 -12.70
CA ARG A 139 20.89 -8.86 -13.62
C ARG A 139 20.51 -8.65 -15.09
N ARG A 140 19.23 -8.44 -15.39
CA ARG A 140 18.74 -8.35 -16.78
C ARG A 140 18.94 -6.98 -17.41
N LEU A 141 18.77 -5.91 -16.63
CA LEU A 141 18.57 -4.56 -17.15
C LEU A 141 19.70 -3.58 -16.80
N VAL A 142 20.46 -3.82 -15.73
CA VAL A 142 21.57 -2.92 -15.36
C VAL A 142 22.82 -3.25 -16.19
N ILE A 143 23.19 -2.32 -17.08
CA ILE A 143 24.32 -2.48 -18.00
C ILE A 143 25.62 -2.73 -17.22
N GLY A 144 26.25 -3.87 -17.46
CA GLY A 144 27.53 -4.23 -16.86
C GLY A 144 27.43 -4.77 -15.44
N HIS A 145 26.23 -4.94 -14.89
CA HIS A 145 26.05 -5.61 -13.61
C HIS A 145 26.48 -7.07 -13.72
N ALA A 146 27.44 -7.44 -12.87
CA ALA A 146 27.85 -8.83 -12.68
C ALA A 146 27.53 -9.16 -11.23
N LYS A 147 26.80 -10.25 -11.00
CA LYS A 147 26.44 -10.68 -9.64
C LYS A 147 27.68 -10.66 -8.73
N THR A 148 27.67 -9.80 -7.74
CA THR A 148 28.78 -9.67 -6.78
C THR A 148 28.85 -10.95 -5.94
N GLU A 149 29.85 -11.81 -6.19
CA GLU A 149 30.01 -13.08 -5.46
C GLU A 149 30.50 -12.88 -4.01
N VAL A 150 31.03 -11.70 -3.67
CA VAL A 150 31.58 -11.39 -2.34
C VAL A 150 31.18 -9.97 -1.93
N ILE A 151 30.25 -9.86 -0.97
CA ILE A 151 29.93 -8.59 -0.30
C ILE A 151 30.94 -8.39 0.83
N GLU A 152 31.77 -7.36 0.76
CA GLU A 152 32.61 -6.95 1.90
C GLU A 152 31.80 -6.10 2.87
N TYR A 153 31.59 -6.61 4.08
CA TYR A 153 30.78 -5.91 5.07
C TYR A 153 31.54 -4.74 5.70
N PRO A 154 30.94 -3.53 5.75
CA PRO A 154 31.52 -2.41 6.45
C PRO A 154 31.63 -2.70 7.96
N PRO A 155 32.60 -2.12 8.68
CA PRO A 155 32.67 -2.26 10.13
C PRO A 155 31.42 -1.61 10.80
N PRO A 156 30.98 -2.13 11.96
CA PRO A 156 29.90 -1.54 12.73
C PRO A 156 30.14 -0.05 13.05
N LEU A 157 29.07 0.76 12.93
CA LEU A 157 29.13 2.20 13.18
C LEU A 157 29.42 2.52 14.66
N LYS A 158 29.97 3.71 14.92
CA LYS A 158 30.33 4.19 16.26
C LYS A 158 29.65 5.50 16.59
N VAL A 159 29.30 5.71 17.87
CA VAL A 159 28.79 7.01 18.34
C VAL A 159 29.76 8.14 18.00
N GLY A 160 29.24 9.23 17.45
CA GLY A 160 29.98 10.40 16.98
C GLY A 160 30.60 10.24 15.57
N GLN A 161 30.36 9.11 14.89
CA GLN A 161 30.76 8.94 13.50
C GLN A 161 29.82 9.72 12.59
N ASP A 162 30.40 10.46 11.64
CA ASP A 162 29.68 11.05 10.52
C ASP A 162 29.43 9.99 9.44
N VAL A 163 28.24 9.98 8.86
CA VAL A 163 27.86 9.13 7.73
C VAL A 163 27.14 9.98 6.67
N ASP A 164 27.27 9.59 5.41
CA ASP A 164 26.49 10.17 4.32
C ASP A 164 25.31 9.22 4.01
N PHE A 165 24.12 9.79 3.79
CA PHE A 165 22.89 9.04 3.57
C PHE A 165 22.03 9.70 2.48
N TRP A 166 21.45 8.92 1.59
CA TRP A 166 20.37 9.35 0.69
C TRP A 166 19.05 9.42 1.45
N VAL A 167 18.38 10.57 1.36
CA VAL A 167 17.10 10.84 2.03
C VAL A 167 16.12 11.44 1.02
N SER A 168 14.85 11.02 1.07
CA SER A 168 13.78 11.56 0.21
C SER A 168 13.36 12.98 0.63
N ARG A 169 13.36 13.91 -0.33
CA ARG A 169 12.93 15.32 -0.18
C ARG A 169 12.01 15.72 -1.32
N ASP A 170 11.42 16.91 -1.27
CA ASP A 170 10.39 17.36 -2.23
C ASP A 170 10.87 17.34 -3.69
N ASN A 171 12.18 17.49 -3.92
CA ASN A 171 12.80 17.48 -5.23
C ASN A 171 13.48 16.13 -5.57
N GLY A 172 13.09 15.05 -4.89
CA GLY A 172 13.70 13.72 -5.01
C GLY A 172 14.78 13.44 -3.97
N SER A 173 15.44 12.29 -4.11
CA SER A 173 16.43 11.82 -3.13
C SER A 173 17.70 12.67 -3.14
N THR A 174 18.13 13.07 -1.94
CA THR A 174 19.26 13.97 -1.70
C THR A 174 20.24 13.33 -0.73
N ASN A 175 21.53 13.36 -1.07
CA ASN A 175 22.58 12.90 -0.15
C ASN A 175 22.85 13.96 0.91
N VAL A 176 22.76 13.56 2.18
CA VAL A 176 22.95 14.41 3.36
C VAL A 176 23.86 13.76 4.38
N GLN A 177 24.53 14.58 5.18
CA GLN A 177 25.43 14.11 6.23
C GLN A 177 24.70 14.03 7.57
N GLY A 178 24.89 12.93 8.28
CA GLY A 178 24.35 12.69 9.62
C GLY A 178 25.39 12.20 10.62
N THR A 179 25.06 12.29 11.90
CA THR A 179 25.90 11.90 13.03
C THR A 179 25.25 10.76 13.81
N VAL A 180 25.97 9.65 14.02
CA VAL A 180 25.52 8.56 14.89
C VAL A 180 25.45 9.05 16.33
N SER A 181 24.24 9.31 16.83
CA SER A 181 24.01 9.95 18.14
C SER A 181 23.79 8.93 19.25
N HIS A 182 23.27 7.74 18.94
CA HIS A 182 23.08 6.65 19.89
C HIS A 182 23.14 5.28 19.20
N ILE A 183 23.45 4.24 19.96
CA ILE A 183 23.42 2.84 19.50
C ILE A 183 22.68 2.04 20.56
N SER A 184 21.60 1.37 20.17
CA SER A 184 20.85 0.46 21.03
C SER A 184 21.08 -0.99 20.61
N GLU A 185 20.27 -1.92 21.13
CA GLU A 185 20.45 -3.35 20.86
C GLU A 185 20.23 -3.64 19.37
N ASN A 186 19.13 -3.10 18.81
CA ASN A 186 18.65 -3.39 17.47
C ASN A 186 18.74 -2.20 16.49
N ALA A 187 19.21 -1.02 16.94
CA ALA A 187 19.26 0.16 16.06
C ALA A 187 20.48 1.08 16.22
N TYR A 188 20.89 1.66 15.09
CA TYR A 188 21.72 2.85 15.01
C TYR A 188 20.83 4.09 14.91
N TRP A 189 21.01 5.06 15.82
CA TRP A 189 20.23 6.29 15.83
C TRP A 189 21.06 7.43 15.25
N ILE A 190 20.73 7.85 14.04
CA ILE A 190 21.51 8.80 13.25
C ILE A 190 20.65 10.04 13.00
N PHE A 191 21.25 11.22 13.14
CA PHE A 191 20.55 12.50 12.96
C PHE A 191 21.28 13.32 11.92
N GLU A 192 20.54 13.91 10.98
CA GLU A 192 21.09 14.90 10.04
C GLU A 192 21.82 16.02 10.81
N LYS A 193 22.97 16.45 10.29
CA LYS A 193 23.76 17.50 10.95
C LYS A 193 22.94 18.76 11.19
N GLY A 194 22.96 19.24 12.44
CA GLY A 194 22.16 20.38 12.90
C GLY A 194 20.86 19.97 13.60
N TYR A 195 20.50 18.68 13.60
CA TYR A 195 19.33 18.12 14.27
C TYR A 195 19.67 17.13 15.38
N GLU A 196 20.94 17.07 15.82
CA GLU A 196 21.37 16.14 16.87
C GLU A 196 20.65 16.42 18.21
N PRO A 197 20.11 15.37 18.88
CA PRO A 197 19.35 15.54 20.11
C PRO A 197 20.26 15.58 21.34
N ASP A 198 19.66 15.96 22.49
CA ASP A 198 20.29 15.74 23.79
C ASP A 198 20.50 14.22 24.05
N ALA A 199 21.68 13.87 24.58
CA ALA A 199 22.09 12.49 24.78
C ALA A 199 21.16 11.69 25.71
N LEU A 200 20.56 12.34 26.72
CA LEU A 200 19.62 11.66 27.63
C LEU A 200 18.27 11.43 26.94
N LYS A 201 17.81 12.38 26.12
CA LYS A 201 16.57 12.23 25.35
C LYS A 201 16.64 11.06 24.38
N ILE A 202 17.70 10.97 23.57
CA ILE A 202 17.83 9.87 22.61
C ILE A 202 17.99 8.51 23.30
N ALA A 203 18.70 8.45 24.43
CA ALA A 203 18.80 7.21 25.21
C ALA A 203 17.44 6.74 25.76
N GLN A 204 16.54 7.67 26.11
CA GLN A 204 15.17 7.33 26.55
C GLN A 204 14.31 6.84 25.39
N VAL A 205 14.37 7.50 24.24
CA VAL A 205 13.63 7.09 23.03
C VAL A 205 14.10 5.73 22.54
N ALA A 206 15.41 5.52 22.45
CA ALA A 206 15.98 4.23 22.09
C ALA A 206 15.55 3.12 23.04
N LYS A 207 15.51 3.39 24.35
CA LYS A 207 15.00 2.43 25.32
C LYS A 207 13.52 2.09 25.11
N ARG A 208 12.67 3.07 24.77
CA ARG A 208 11.26 2.82 24.45
C ARG A 208 11.12 1.95 23.20
N PHE A 209 11.92 2.21 22.17
CA PHE A 209 11.93 1.36 20.98
C PHE A 209 12.24 -0.10 21.29
N GLU A 210 13.27 -0.36 22.09
CA GLU A 210 13.68 -1.74 22.43
C GLU A 210 12.67 -2.47 23.34
N ILE A 211 11.88 -1.75 24.14
CA ILE A 211 10.96 -2.35 25.11
C ILE A 211 9.52 -2.41 24.59
N ASP A 212 9.06 -1.32 23.98
CA ASP A 212 7.65 -1.10 23.65
C ASP A 212 7.35 -1.45 22.17
N VAL A 213 8.30 -1.28 21.26
CA VAL A 213 8.08 -1.43 19.81
C VAL A 213 8.69 -2.73 19.26
N TRP A 214 10.01 -2.85 19.31
CA TRP A 214 10.74 -3.96 18.67
C TRP A 214 10.18 -5.35 18.99
N PRO A 215 9.98 -5.76 20.26
CA PRO A 215 9.49 -7.10 20.56
C PRO A 215 8.05 -7.34 20.08
N VAL A 216 7.19 -6.32 20.11
CA VAL A 216 5.78 -6.45 19.70
C VAL A 216 5.69 -6.62 18.19
N ILE A 217 6.38 -5.76 17.43
CA ILE A 217 6.34 -5.83 15.98
C ILE A 217 6.97 -7.13 15.50
N THR A 218 8.13 -7.50 16.05
CA THR A 218 8.83 -8.70 15.59
C THR A 218 8.15 -10.02 15.96
N GLU A 219 7.35 -10.05 17.03
CA GLU A 219 6.55 -11.21 17.40
C GLU A 219 5.39 -11.46 16.42
N ILE A 220 4.74 -10.39 15.96
CA ILE A 220 3.52 -10.46 15.14
C ILE A 220 3.85 -10.48 13.65
N PHE A 221 4.71 -9.59 13.17
CA PHE A 221 4.95 -9.36 11.74
C PHE A 221 6.27 -9.97 11.23
N GLY A 222 7.02 -10.66 12.10
CA GLY A 222 8.33 -11.20 11.76
C GLY A 222 9.45 -10.18 11.97
N SER A 223 10.70 -10.59 11.74
CA SER A 223 11.85 -9.68 11.90
C SER A 223 12.16 -8.99 10.58
N PRO A 224 12.62 -7.73 10.59
CA PRO A 224 13.22 -7.14 9.39
C PRO A 224 14.46 -7.93 8.98
N LEU A 225 14.98 -7.68 7.78
CA LEU A 225 16.22 -8.31 7.31
C LEU A 225 17.35 -8.09 8.33
N THR A 226 17.80 -9.19 8.95
CA THR A 226 18.82 -9.17 9.99
C THR A 226 19.63 -10.49 9.97
N PRO A 227 20.96 -10.46 9.71
CA PRO A 227 21.71 -9.27 9.34
C PRO A 227 21.27 -8.71 7.99
N GLY A 228 21.45 -7.41 7.85
CA GLY A 228 21.18 -6.66 6.65
C GLY A 228 22.14 -6.92 5.50
N ILE A 229 21.98 -6.19 4.39
CA ILE A 229 22.94 -6.20 3.28
C ILE A 229 24.36 -5.78 3.71
N ASP A 230 24.47 -4.94 4.75
CA ASP A 230 25.73 -4.54 5.36
C ASP A 230 26.33 -5.58 6.34
N GLY A 231 25.64 -6.70 6.56
CA GLY A 231 26.06 -7.75 7.48
C GLY A 231 25.91 -7.39 8.97
N ASP A 232 25.28 -6.26 9.32
CA ASP A 232 24.98 -5.87 10.69
C ASP A 232 23.56 -6.31 11.08
N ALA A 233 23.35 -6.63 12.35
CA ALA A 233 22.04 -7.01 12.86
C ALA A 233 21.15 -5.81 13.19
N ARG A 234 21.72 -4.60 13.25
CA ARG A 234 21.01 -3.37 13.60
C ARG A 234 20.50 -2.65 12.36
N ILE A 235 19.24 -2.25 12.40
CA ILE A 235 18.69 -1.29 11.45
C ILE A 235 19.18 0.13 11.74
N VAL A 236 19.06 1.03 10.78
CA VAL A 236 19.28 2.45 10.95
C VAL A 236 17.94 3.16 11.19
N ILE A 237 17.88 4.01 12.21
CA ILE A 237 16.82 5.00 12.37
C ILE A 237 17.46 6.36 12.09
N TYR A 238 17.20 6.89 10.89
CA TYR A 238 17.78 8.13 10.39
C TYR A 238 16.78 9.28 10.50
N THR A 239 17.03 10.22 11.40
CA THR A 239 16.17 11.40 11.59
C THR A 239 16.68 12.59 10.76
N ALA A 240 15.87 13.08 9.83
CA ALA A 240 16.26 14.09 8.85
C ALA A 240 15.10 15.03 8.49
N VAL A 241 15.39 16.13 7.79
CA VAL A 241 14.32 16.89 7.13
C VAL A 241 13.83 16.11 5.92
N LEU A 242 12.57 15.66 5.97
CA LEU A 242 11.92 14.88 4.91
C LEU A 242 11.08 15.78 4.00
N ARG A 243 10.39 15.16 3.04
CA ARG A 243 9.31 15.80 2.25
C ARG A 243 8.27 16.48 3.15
N GLU A 244 7.69 17.57 2.66
CA GLU A 244 6.59 18.24 3.37
C GLU A 244 5.44 17.25 3.59
N GLY A 245 4.89 17.20 4.82
CA GLY A 245 3.79 16.30 5.12
C GLY A 245 4.15 14.83 5.29
N VAL A 246 5.45 14.47 5.41
CA VAL A 246 5.91 13.11 5.72
C VAL A 246 6.42 13.01 7.16
N ALA A 247 5.87 12.08 7.95
CA ALA A 247 6.32 11.84 9.33
C ALA A 247 7.47 10.83 9.42
N GLY A 248 7.43 9.80 8.59
CA GLY A 248 8.48 8.79 8.43
C GLY A 248 8.23 7.95 7.18
N TYR A 249 9.20 7.11 6.84
CA TYR A 249 9.08 6.06 5.82
C TYR A 249 10.14 4.98 6.03
N PHE A 250 9.86 3.74 5.63
CA PHE A 250 10.83 2.67 5.37
C PHE A 250 11.25 2.69 3.88
N SER A 251 12.47 2.25 3.57
CA SER A 251 12.99 2.18 2.19
C SER A 251 13.53 0.79 1.89
N ALA A 252 12.76 -0.01 1.15
CA ALA A 252 13.20 -1.32 0.66
C ALA A 252 14.43 -1.20 -0.26
N ALA A 253 14.55 -0.08 -0.99
CA ALA A 253 15.68 0.21 -1.87
C ALA A 253 17.03 0.14 -1.15
N ASP A 254 17.08 0.45 0.15
CA ASP A 254 18.32 0.42 0.93
C ASP A 254 18.82 -0.99 1.25
N SER A 255 18.00 -2.02 1.04
CA SER A 255 18.38 -3.44 1.19
C SER A 255 19.06 -4.02 -0.05
N TYR A 256 19.28 -3.21 -1.10
CA TYR A 256 19.94 -3.63 -2.34
C TYR A 256 21.26 -2.89 -2.55
N THR A 257 22.14 -3.46 -3.38
CA THR A 257 23.40 -2.79 -3.72
C THR A 257 23.16 -1.49 -4.49
N ASN A 258 24.09 -0.53 -4.39
CA ASN A 258 24.02 0.69 -5.18
C ASN A 258 24.18 0.48 -6.69
N GLU A 259 24.58 -0.72 -7.13
CA GLU A 259 24.57 -1.09 -8.54
C GLU A 259 23.14 -1.32 -9.06
N ILE A 260 22.28 -1.94 -8.24
CA ILE A 260 20.88 -2.20 -8.57
C ILE A 260 20.04 -0.96 -8.28
N MET A 261 20.23 -0.36 -7.10
CA MET A 261 19.50 0.81 -6.63
C MET A 261 20.49 1.97 -6.40
N PRO A 262 20.74 2.86 -7.38
CA PRO A 262 21.80 3.88 -7.33
C PRO A 262 21.83 4.81 -6.11
N LYS A 263 20.71 4.88 -5.39
CA LYS A 263 20.49 5.73 -4.22
C LYS A 263 20.29 4.92 -2.93
N SER A 264 20.59 3.63 -2.97
CA SER A 264 20.63 2.77 -1.79
C SER A 264 21.71 3.25 -0.81
N ASN A 265 21.39 3.18 0.46
CA ASN A 265 22.33 3.36 1.56
C ASN A 265 23.01 2.05 1.99
N GLU A 266 22.63 0.93 1.35
CA GLU A 266 23.13 -0.43 1.63
C GLU A 266 23.02 -0.76 3.13
N ARG A 267 21.91 -0.35 3.75
CA ARG A 267 21.57 -0.54 5.17
C ARG A 267 20.06 -0.42 5.35
N GLU A 268 19.46 -1.39 6.02
CA GLU A 268 18.05 -1.41 6.39
C GLU A 268 17.75 -0.16 7.22
N ALA A 269 16.90 0.73 6.70
CA ALA A 269 16.72 2.05 7.26
C ALA A 269 15.25 2.46 7.38
N ILE A 270 14.93 3.05 8.53
CA ILE A 270 13.71 3.80 8.81
C ILE A 270 14.09 5.28 8.89
N TYR A 271 13.35 6.12 8.19
CA TYR A 271 13.55 7.56 8.15
C TYR A 271 12.50 8.27 8.97
N MET A 272 12.91 9.22 9.81
CA MET A 272 12.03 9.96 10.71
C MET A 272 12.15 11.46 10.46
N SER A 273 11.02 12.18 10.48
CA SER A 273 11.04 13.63 10.27
C SER A 273 11.60 14.39 11.47
N ALA A 274 12.68 15.13 11.25
CA ALA A 274 13.33 15.98 12.26
C ALA A 274 12.56 17.30 12.52
N ASN A 275 11.72 17.72 11.57
CA ASN A 275 11.08 19.04 11.57
C ASN A 275 9.54 18.98 11.67
N ARG A 276 8.93 17.79 11.64
CA ARG A 276 7.48 17.61 11.77
C ARG A 276 7.07 17.04 13.12
N ILE A 277 7.78 16.01 13.60
CA ILE A 277 7.40 15.24 14.78
C ILE A 277 8.41 15.47 15.92
N ASP A 278 7.92 15.63 17.15
CA ASP A 278 8.79 15.77 18.30
C ASP A 278 9.37 14.40 18.69
N LEU A 279 10.70 14.33 18.80
CA LEU A 279 11.46 13.11 19.10
C LEU A 279 10.94 12.36 20.35
N THR A 280 10.41 13.07 21.34
CA THR A 280 9.96 12.46 22.60
C THR A 280 8.46 12.15 22.65
N SER A 281 7.72 12.46 21.59
CA SER A 281 6.27 12.26 21.51
C SER A 281 5.88 10.80 21.30
N ASP A 282 4.63 10.46 21.64
CA ASP A 282 4.05 9.15 21.32
C ASP A 282 3.79 9.01 19.81
N GLU A 283 3.61 10.11 19.08
CA GLU A 283 3.53 10.11 17.62
C GLU A 283 4.83 9.60 16.99
N TYR A 284 5.99 9.99 17.51
CA TYR A 284 7.29 9.48 17.04
C TYR A 284 7.40 7.96 17.22
N MET A 285 6.95 7.43 18.36
CA MET A 285 6.92 5.99 18.61
C MET A 285 5.90 5.26 17.74
N SER A 286 4.74 5.87 17.49
CA SER A 286 3.71 5.35 16.61
C SER A 286 4.22 5.22 15.17
N VAL A 287 4.90 6.25 14.66
CA VAL A 287 5.50 6.22 13.32
C VAL A 287 6.61 5.18 13.26
N ILE A 288 7.50 5.07 14.26
CA ILE A 288 8.52 4.00 14.23
C ILE A 288 7.89 2.60 14.25
N ALA A 289 6.82 2.38 15.02
CA ALA A 289 6.13 1.08 15.02
C ALA A 289 5.51 0.75 13.66
N HIS A 290 4.93 1.76 13.00
CA HIS A 290 4.40 1.70 11.65
C HIS A 290 5.52 1.36 10.64
N GLU A 291 6.61 2.11 10.61
CA GLU A 291 7.72 1.86 9.67
C GLU A 291 8.47 0.54 9.94
N LEU A 292 8.56 0.10 11.20
CA LEU A 292 9.16 -1.19 11.53
C LEU A 292 8.28 -2.35 11.05
N GLN A 293 6.95 -2.17 11.01
CA GLN A 293 6.08 -3.15 10.39
C GLN A 293 6.43 -3.30 8.91
N HIS A 294 6.58 -2.21 8.15
CA HIS A 294 6.97 -2.28 6.74
C HIS A 294 8.30 -3.01 6.55
N ALA A 295 9.31 -2.68 7.36
CA ALA A 295 10.61 -3.36 7.30
C ALA A 295 10.52 -4.86 7.58
N SER A 296 9.63 -5.26 8.51
CA SER A 296 9.40 -6.66 8.87
C SER A 296 8.60 -7.40 7.80
N HIS A 297 7.62 -6.71 7.22
CA HIS A 297 6.76 -7.24 6.18
C HIS A 297 7.55 -7.46 4.90
N PHE A 298 8.37 -6.48 4.48
CA PHE A 298 9.28 -6.60 3.34
C PHE A 298 10.18 -7.84 3.41
N ALA A 299 10.65 -8.20 4.60
CA ALA A 299 11.48 -9.40 4.79
C ALA A 299 10.72 -10.73 4.62
N THR A 300 9.38 -10.69 4.69
CA THR A 300 8.51 -11.87 4.63
C THR A 300 7.75 -11.92 3.31
N ASP A 301 7.13 -10.81 2.91
CA ASP A 301 6.32 -10.60 1.73
C ASP A 301 6.57 -9.17 1.18
N PRO A 302 7.44 -9.00 0.17
CA PRO A 302 7.76 -7.70 -0.40
C PRO A 302 6.75 -7.19 -1.45
N SER A 303 5.72 -7.97 -1.79
CA SER A 303 4.77 -7.67 -2.88
C SER A 303 3.34 -7.38 -2.44
N GLU A 304 3.04 -7.46 -1.14
CA GLU A 304 1.69 -7.25 -0.63
C GLU A 304 1.11 -5.86 -1.00
N ASP A 305 -0.17 -5.84 -1.37
CA ASP A 305 -0.90 -4.64 -1.78
C ASP A 305 -0.82 -3.55 -0.70
N SER A 306 -0.63 -2.29 -1.12
CA SER A 306 -0.49 -1.11 -0.25
C SER A 306 -1.58 -1.04 0.81
N TRP A 307 -2.83 -1.33 0.47
CA TRP A 307 -3.94 -1.21 1.42
C TRP A 307 -3.87 -2.22 2.57
N VAL A 308 -3.35 -3.42 2.30
CA VAL A 308 -3.08 -4.43 3.33
C VAL A 308 -1.87 -3.98 4.13
N ASN A 309 -0.77 -3.63 3.46
CA ASN A 309 0.48 -3.23 4.09
C ASN A 309 0.27 -2.06 5.07
N GLU A 310 -0.31 -0.95 4.61
CA GLU A 310 -0.64 0.22 5.44
C GLU A 310 -1.64 -0.11 6.55
N GLY A 311 -2.63 -0.95 6.26
CA GLY A 311 -3.61 -1.41 7.26
C GLY A 311 -2.96 -2.17 8.41
N LEU A 312 -1.99 -3.03 8.11
CA LEU A 312 -1.20 -3.76 9.10
C LEU A 312 -0.24 -2.81 9.84
N SER A 313 0.33 -1.80 9.19
CA SER A 313 1.14 -0.76 9.84
C SER A 313 0.34 0.09 10.85
N GLU A 314 -0.92 0.42 10.55
CA GLU A 314 -1.79 1.10 11.51
C GLU A 314 -2.10 0.20 12.72
N VAL A 315 -2.34 -1.10 12.49
CA VAL A 315 -2.50 -2.08 13.59
C VAL A 315 -1.20 -2.25 14.39
N ALA A 316 -0.03 -2.18 13.75
CA ALA A 316 1.26 -2.27 14.42
C ALA A 316 1.46 -1.15 15.46
N ALA A 317 1.09 0.08 15.10
CA ALA A 317 1.10 1.21 16.03
C ALA A 317 0.17 0.99 17.24
N ASP A 318 -1.03 0.46 17.02
CA ASP A 318 -1.97 0.12 18.10
C ASP A 318 -1.39 -0.96 19.04
N LEU A 319 -0.83 -2.02 18.46
CA LEU A 319 -0.26 -3.14 19.21
C LEU A 319 0.95 -2.72 20.05
N ALA A 320 1.77 -1.81 19.54
CA ALA A 320 2.89 -1.22 20.28
C ALA A 320 2.45 -0.23 21.38
N GLY A 321 1.14 0.05 21.50
CA GLY A 321 0.58 0.93 22.51
C GLY A 321 0.62 2.42 22.15
N PHE A 322 0.83 2.74 20.87
CA PHE A 322 0.87 4.11 20.34
C PHE A 322 -0.21 4.32 19.27
N PRO A 323 -1.50 4.12 19.61
CA PRO A 323 -2.57 4.15 18.63
C PRO A 323 -2.71 5.54 18.01
N ARG A 324 -2.96 5.56 16.70
CA ARG A 324 -3.42 6.73 15.95
C ARG A 324 -4.69 6.31 15.22
N SER A 325 -5.52 7.27 14.81
CA SER A 325 -6.73 6.91 14.10
C SER A 325 -7.13 7.96 13.08
N ALA A 326 -7.08 7.54 11.82
CA ALA A 326 -7.68 8.25 10.70
C ALA A 326 -9.15 7.85 10.46
N ALA A 327 -9.74 7.02 11.34
CA ALA A 327 -11.15 6.63 11.28
C ALA A 327 -12.13 7.82 11.16
N PRO A 328 -11.92 8.98 11.81
CA PRO A 328 -12.80 10.13 11.61
C PRO A 328 -12.77 10.72 10.19
N SER A 329 -11.67 10.59 9.45
CA SER A 329 -11.56 11.03 8.06
C SER A 329 -12.31 10.08 7.13
N PHE A 330 -12.15 8.77 7.34
CA PHE A 330 -12.96 7.76 6.65
C PHE A 330 -14.46 7.92 6.93
N ALA A 331 -14.85 8.15 8.19
CA ALA A 331 -16.26 8.29 8.58
C ALA A 331 -16.98 9.47 7.87
N LYS A 332 -16.23 10.48 7.41
CA LYS A 332 -16.76 11.60 6.61
C LYS A 332 -16.82 11.29 5.11
N LEU A 333 -16.05 10.31 4.64
CA LEU A 333 -15.91 9.93 3.23
C LEU A 333 -16.03 8.39 3.08
N PRO A 334 -17.16 7.78 3.44
CA PRO A 334 -17.29 6.31 3.44
C PRO A 334 -17.30 5.67 2.05
N SER A 335 -17.40 6.49 1.00
CA SER A 335 -17.22 6.07 -0.39
C SER A 335 -15.75 5.82 -0.76
N THR A 336 -14.81 6.15 0.14
CA THR A 336 -13.40 5.77 0.01
C THR A 336 -13.30 4.26 -0.14
N SER A 337 -12.63 3.83 -1.20
CA SER A 337 -12.41 2.41 -1.46
C SER A 337 -11.39 1.84 -0.48
N LEU A 338 -11.64 0.65 0.03
CA LEU A 338 -10.66 -0.08 0.82
C LEU A 338 -9.45 -0.52 -0.03
N THR A 339 -9.67 -0.90 -1.29
CA THR A 339 -8.63 -1.52 -2.13
C THR A 339 -8.07 -0.60 -3.22
N ALA A 340 -8.76 0.51 -3.55
CA ALA A 340 -8.24 1.52 -4.45
C ALA A 340 -7.64 2.68 -3.65
N TRP A 341 -6.32 2.62 -3.46
CA TRP A 341 -5.58 3.61 -2.70
C TRP A 341 -5.44 4.93 -3.47
N ALA A 342 -5.65 6.05 -2.78
CA ALA A 342 -5.44 7.35 -3.40
C ALA A 342 -3.95 7.66 -3.46
N GLN A 343 -3.47 8.09 -4.62
CA GLN A 343 -2.12 8.64 -4.74
C GLN A 343 -2.03 9.94 -3.93
N ASP A 344 -2.98 10.88 -4.06
CA ASP A 344 -2.92 12.13 -3.29
C ASP A 344 -3.03 11.88 -1.78
N ILE A 345 -1.95 12.21 -1.06
CA ILE A 345 -1.82 12.03 0.39
C ILE A 345 -2.91 12.73 1.20
N SER A 346 -3.42 13.87 0.70
CA SER A 346 -4.50 14.60 1.37
C SER A 346 -5.83 13.85 1.34
N ILE A 347 -5.97 12.93 0.39
CA ILE A 347 -7.14 12.06 0.19
C ILE A 347 -6.89 10.71 0.86
N SER A 348 -5.65 10.20 0.83
CA SER A 348 -5.30 8.88 1.37
C SER A 348 -5.48 8.74 2.88
N VAL A 349 -5.58 9.84 3.65
CA VAL A 349 -5.94 9.79 5.09
C VAL A 349 -7.24 9.01 5.32
N ALA A 350 -8.22 9.11 4.42
CA ALA A 350 -9.44 8.30 4.53
C ALA A 350 -9.19 6.81 4.23
N ASN A 351 -8.26 6.49 3.35
CA ASN A 351 -7.83 5.11 3.07
C ASN A 351 -7.17 4.48 4.31
N TYR A 352 -6.24 5.19 4.95
CA TYR A 352 -5.67 4.78 6.25
C TYR A 352 -6.74 4.46 7.28
N GLY A 353 -7.74 5.35 7.42
CA GLY A 353 -8.85 5.13 8.34
C GLY A 353 -9.69 3.90 7.99
N ALA A 354 -9.91 3.65 6.69
CA ALA A 354 -10.65 2.47 6.22
C ALA A 354 -9.91 1.17 6.54
N ALA A 355 -8.62 1.07 6.18
CA ALA A 355 -7.84 -0.14 6.41
C ALA A 355 -7.61 -0.40 7.89
N HIS A 356 -7.30 0.64 8.69
CA HIS A 356 -7.20 0.54 10.14
C HIS A 356 -8.47 -0.05 10.76
N LEU A 357 -9.64 0.51 10.41
CA LEU A 357 -10.92 -0.02 10.89
C LEU A 357 -11.18 -1.46 10.41
N PHE A 358 -10.86 -1.77 9.16
CA PHE A 358 -11.07 -3.11 8.62
C PHE A 358 -10.22 -4.16 9.34
N PHE A 359 -8.92 -3.94 9.49
CA PHE A 359 -8.03 -4.92 10.14
C PHE A 359 -8.26 -5.02 11.65
N THR A 360 -8.58 -3.91 12.34
CA THR A 360 -8.97 -3.97 13.76
C THR A 360 -10.29 -4.70 13.97
N PHE A 361 -11.27 -4.51 13.08
CA PHE A 361 -12.51 -5.30 13.07
C PHE A 361 -12.22 -6.78 12.82
N LEU A 362 -11.43 -7.09 11.80
CA LEU A 362 -11.05 -8.45 11.44
C LEU A 362 -10.37 -9.15 12.62
N ALA A 363 -9.37 -8.52 13.26
CA ALA A 363 -8.70 -9.06 14.44
C ALA A 363 -9.69 -9.34 15.58
N THR A 364 -10.58 -8.37 15.86
CA THR A 364 -11.56 -8.45 16.96
C THR A 364 -12.49 -9.66 16.86
N HIS A 365 -12.75 -10.16 15.64
CA HIS A 365 -13.74 -11.23 15.40
C HIS A 365 -13.13 -12.55 14.91
N TYR A 366 -11.93 -12.53 14.34
CA TYR A 366 -11.38 -13.67 13.61
C TYR A 366 -10.01 -14.13 14.12
N GLY A 367 -9.81 -14.19 15.45
CA GLY A 367 -8.62 -14.81 16.04
C GLY A 367 -7.56 -13.83 16.56
N ASP A 368 -7.95 -12.59 16.85
CA ASP A 368 -7.11 -11.56 17.45
C ASP A 368 -5.79 -11.37 16.67
N ASN A 369 -4.66 -11.28 17.36
CA ASN A 369 -3.36 -11.08 16.71
C ASN A 369 -2.91 -12.28 15.85
N GLN A 370 -3.53 -13.46 16.00
CA GLN A 370 -3.14 -14.64 15.22
C GLN A 370 -3.54 -14.51 13.76
N ILE A 371 -4.68 -13.87 13.46
CA ILE A 371 -5.08 -13.66 12.07
C ILE A 371 -4.27 -12.54 11.41
N ILE A 372 -3.93 -11.49 12.16
CA ILE A 372 -3.00 -10.44 11.71
C ILE A 372 -1.64 -11.05 11.34
N LYS A 373 -1.10 -11.91 12.21
CA LYS A 373 0.14 -12.66 11.95
C LYS A 373 0.03 -13.62 10.75
N ALA A 374 -1.14 -14.22 10.54
CA ALA A 374 -1.34 -15.14 9.41
C ALA A 374 -1.41 -14.39 8.08
N ILE A 375 -2.03 -13.20 8.06
CA ILE A 375 -2.10 -12.33 6.88
C ILE A 375 -0.70 -11.81 6.54
N ALA A 376 0.03 -11.26 7.51
CA ALA A 376 1.39 -10.74 7.32
C ALA A 376 2.46 -11.77 6.88
N ALA A 377 2.09 -13.06 6.87
CA ALA A 377 2.96 -14.17 6.47
C ALA A 377 2.42 -14.94 5.26
N GLU A 378 1.35 -14.45 4.63
CA GLU A 378 0.91 -14.96 3.34
C GLU A 378 1.88 -14.47 2.24
N GLN A 379 1.84 -15.11 1.07
CA GLN A 379 2.65 -14.72 -0.11
C GLN A 379 1.75 -14.40 -1.30
N LYS A 380 0.50 -14.09 -0.99
CA LYS A 380 -0.55 -13.73 -1.93
C LYS A 380 -1.01 -12.38 -1.49
N ASP A 381 -1.43 -11.57 -2.44
CA ASP A 381 -1.69 -10.17 -2.16
C ASP A 381 -3.19 -9.86 -2.03
N GLY A 382 -3.47 -8.77 -1.35
CA GLY A 382 -4.76 -8.13 -1.23
C GLY A 382 -5.82 -9.02 -0.60
N ILE A 383 -6.97 -9.10 -1.28
CA ILE A 383 -8.13 -9.85 -0.79
C ILE A 383 -7.85 -11.36 -0.78
N GLU A 384 -7.00 -11.87 -1.68
CA GLU A 384 -6.62 -13.30 -1.70
C GLU A 384 -5.84 -13.67 -0.44
N SER A 385 -4.98 -12.77 0.05
CA SER A 385 -4.19 -12.97 1.27
C SER A 385 -5.07 -13.23 2.49
N ILE A 386 -6.14 -12.44 2.62
CA ILE A 386 -7.11 -12.54 3.71
C ILE A 386 -7.98 -13.79 3.57
N ASP A 387 -8.44 -14.14 2.36
CA ASP A 387 -9.21 -15.36 2.12
C ASP A 387 -8.42 -16.61 2.55
N LEU A 388 -7.13 -16.66 2.21
CA LEU A 388 -6.24 -17.76 2.57
C LEU A 388 -5.97 -17.80 4.07
N ALA A 389 -5.69 -16.65 4.70
CA ALA A 389 -5.46 -16.57 6.14
C ALA A 389 -6.69 -17.03 6.95
N LEU A 390 -7.90 -16.58 6.57
CA LEU A 390 -9.16 -17.01 7.20
C LEU A 390 -9.39 -18.51 7.04
N THR A 391 -9.15 -19.04 5.84
CA THR A 391 -9.29 -20.47 5.54
C THR A 391 -8.29 -21.31 6.34
N LYS A 392 -7.00 -20.91 6.38
CA LYS A 392 -5.93 -21.57 7.14
C LYS A 392 -6.22 -21.54 8.65
N ALA A 393 -6.82 -20.46 9.15
CA ALA A 393 -7.27 -20.34 10.53
C ALA A 393 -8.55 -21.15 10.86
N GLY A 394 -9.18 -21.79 9.86
CA GLY A 394 -10.33 -22.67 10.02
C GLY A 394 -11.69 -21.94 10.03
N PHE A 395 -11.72 -20.69 9.57
CA PHE A 395 -12.97 -19.96 9.39
C PHE A 395 -13.62 -20.32 8.06
N ASN A 396 -14.95 -20.47 8.06
CA ASN A 396 -15.74 -20.73 6.86
C ASN A 396 -16.45 -19.44 6.41
N VAL A 397 -15.66 -18.40 6.16
CA VAL A 397 -16.07 -17.10 5.62
C VAL A 397 -15.00 -16.62 4.64
N SER A 398 -15.42 -15.82 3.66
CA SER A 398 -14.51 -15.09 2.78
C SER A 398 -14.17 -13.71 3.33
N ALA A 399 -13.14 -13.06 2.80
CA ALA A 399 -12.84 -11.66 3.01
C ALA A 399 -14.04 -10.76 2.65
N ASP A 400 -14.81 -11.09 1.61
CA ASP A 400 -16.03 -10.36 1.24
C ASP A 400 -17.14 -10.50 2.29
N ASP A 401 -17.21 -11.64 2.98
CA ASP A 401 -18.14 -11.81 4.10
C ASP A 401 -17.73 -10.97 5.31
N VAL A 402 -16.43 -10.87 5.60
CA VAL A 402 -15.87 -10.00 6.65
C VAL A 402 -16.12 -8.53 6.29
N TYR A 403 -15.85 -8.13 5.06
CA TYR A 403 -16.12 -6.79 4.54
C TYR A 403 -17.61 -6.42 4.68
N ALA A 404 -18.52 -7.34 4.34
CA ALA A 404 -19.96 -7.12 4.49
C ALA A 404 -20.40 -6.92 5.95
N ASP A 405 -19.76 -7.58 6.91
CA ASP A 405 -20.03 -7.36 8.33
C ASP A 405 -19.38 -6.06 8.83
N TRP A 406 -18.18 -5.72 8.34
CA TRP A 406 -17.48 -4.48 8.65
C TRP A 406 -18.29 -3.26 8.21
N LEU A 407 -18.90 -3.29 7.02
CA LEU A 407 -19.79 -2.21 6.56
C LEU A 407 -20.96 -1.97 7.52
N ILE A 408 -21.53 -3.03 8.11
CA ILE A 408 -22.60 -2.91 9.11
C ILE A 408 -22.05 -2.38 10.43
N ALA A 409 -20.86 -2.83 10.85
CA ALA A 409 -20.17 -2.35 12.06
C ALA A 409 -19.85 -0.86 11.98
N ASN A 410 -19.47 -0.35 10.81
CA ASN A 410 -19.25 1.08 10.57
C ASN A 410 -20.50 1.94 10.86
N PHE A 411 -21.70 1.40 10.62
CA PHE A 411 -22.94 2.09 10.96
C PHE A 411 -23.32 1.86 12.43
N LEU A 412 -23.42 0.60 12.86
CA LEU A 412 -23.97 0.28 14.18
C LEU A 412 -23.02 0.61 15.33
N ASN A 413 -21.72 0.36 15.13
CA ASN A 413 -20.66 0.51 16.12
C ASN A 413 -21.09 0.06 17.53
N THR A 414 -21.49 -1.21 17.66
CA THR A 414 -22.08 -1.72 18.90
C THR A 414 -21.02 -1.91 19.99
N ASP A 415 -21.40 -1.84 21.26
CA ASP A 415 -20.47 -2.11 22.37
C ASP A 415 -20.08 -3.60 22.47
N HIS A 416 -20.97 -4.49 22.02
CA HIS A 416 -20.84 -5.94 22.13
C HIS A 416 -21.34 -6.66 20.86
N GLY A 417 -21.04 -7.95 20.75
CA GLY A 417 -21.55 -8.79 19.65
C GLY A 417 -20.77 -8.64 18.34
N ARG A 418 -21.43 -8.98 17.22
CA ARG A 418 -20.82 -9.12 15.88
C ARG A 418 -20.30 -7.82 15.27
N TYR A 419 -20.92 -6.70 15.60
CA TYR A 419 -20.71 -5.42 14.92
C TYR A 419 -19.96 -4.41 15.79
N ARG A 420 -19.19 -4.93 16.76
CA ARG A 420 -18.36 -4.12 17.67
C ARG A 420 -16.96 -3.93 17.13
N TYR A 421 -16.34 -2.84 17.56
CA TYR A 421 -14.90 -2.64 17.52
C TYR A 421 -14.25 -2.97 18.89
N SER A 422 -12.92 -2.89 18.94
CA SER A 422 -12.17 -2.88 20.19
C SER A 422 -12.48 -1.61 21.00
N GLU A 423 -12.39 -1.67 22.34
CA GLU A 423 -12.86 -0.59 23.24
C GLU A 423 -12.19 0.79 23.02
N HIS A 424 -11.01 0.82 22.39
CA HIS A 424 -10.24 2.03 22.11
C HIS A 424 -10.64 2.72 20.79
N ILE A 425 -11.32 2.02 19.88
CA ILE A 425 -11.76 2.58 18.60
C ILE A 425 -13.11 3.28 18.79
N LYS A 426 -13.10 4.60 18.65
CA LYS A 426 -14.29 5.44 18.81
C LYS A 426 -14.43 6.43 17.66
N PHE A 427 -15.46 6.23 16.86
CA PHE A 427 -15.84 7.13 15.77
C PHE A 427 -17.37 7.20 15.67
N PRO A 428 -17.95 8.30 15.16
CA PRO A 428 -19.39 8.41 15.00
C PRO A 428 -19.90 7.37 13.98
N PRO A 429 -21.12 6.82 14.18
CA PRO A 429 -21.82 6.04 13.15
C PRO A 429 -21.74 6.69 11.78
N ILE A 430 -21.31 5.93 10.77
CA ILE A 430 -21.17 6.42 9.41
C ILE A 430 -22.55 6.64 8.80
N LYS A 431 -22.80 7.85 8.30
CA LYS A 431 -24.00 8.22 7.53
C LYS A 431 -23.56 9.11 6.37
N ASP A 432 -24.14 8.89 5.19
CA ASP A 432 -23.77 9.61 3.96
C ASP A 432 -24.94 10.48 3.47
N HIS A 433 -26.06 9.85 3.10
CA HIS A 433 -27.18 10.54 2.45
C HIS A 433 -28.52 10.22 3.11
N PHE A 434 -29.46 11.17 3.08
CA PHE A 434 -30.80 11.02 3.65
C PHE A 434 -31.85 10.95 2.55
N LEU A 435 -32.76 9.97 2.62
CA LEU A 435 -33.89 9.83 1.69
C LEU A 435 -35.23 9.88 2.42
N GLN A 436 -36.24 10.51 1.81
CA GLN A 436 -37.60 10.59 2.37
C GLN A 436 -38.54 9.65 1.61
N VAL A 437 -39.37 8.86 2.27
CA VAL A 437 -40.31 7.98 1.52
C VAL A 437 -41.53 8.78 1.00
N PRO A 438 -41.86 8.77 -0.31
CA PRO A 438 -41.15 8.15 -1.43
C PRO A 438 -40.09 9.06 -2.09
N ASP A 439 -38.97 8.48 -2.52
CA ASP A 439 -37.87 9.20 -3.18
C ASP A 439 -36.98 8.24 -4.00
N ALA A 440 -36.05 8.80 -4.77
CA ALA A 440 -35.06 8.05 -5.54
C ALA A 440 -33.71 8.77 -5.55
N TYR A 441 -32.64 7.99 -5.50
CA TYR A 441 -31.27 8.49 -5.49
C TYR A 441 -30.41 7.78 -6.53
N THR A 442 -29.53 8.52 -7.18
CA THR A 442 -28.61 8.02 -8.20
C THR A 442 -27.22 8.54 -7.88
N SER A 443 -26.25 7.64 -7.85
CA SER A 443 -24.86 7.90 -7.51
C SER A 443 -24.00 6.75 -8.04
N SER A 444 -22.70 6.79 -7.79
CA SER A 444 -21.78 5.68 -8.02
C SER A 444 -21.02 5.29 -6.77
N VAL A 445 -20.48 4.07 -6.81
CA VAL A 445 -19.63 3.52 -5.77
C VAL A 445 -18.44 2.83 -6.43
N ARG A 446 -17.24 3.01 -5.85
CA ARG A 446 -16.05 2.25 -6.26
C ARG A 446 -16.10 0.85 -5.66
N ALA A 447 -15.35 -0.08 -6.25
CA ALA A 447 -15.12 -1.37 -5.62
C ALA A 447 -14.60 -1.19 -4.20
N TYR A 448 -15.14 -1.95 -3.26
CA TYR A 448 -14.85 -1.88 -1.83
C TYR A 448 -14.98 -0.49 -1.19
N GLY A 449 -15.69 0.46 -1.81
CA GLY A 449 -16.25 1.65 -1.16
C GLY A 449 -17.73 1.46 -0.84
N ALA A 450 -18.33 2.34 -0.02
CA ALA A 450 -19.74 2.21 0.34
C ALA A 450 -20.50 3.55 0.42
N SER A 451 -21.79 3.51 0.07
CA SER A 451 -22.76 4.57 0.36
C SER A 451 -23.70 4.13 1.48
N TYR A 452 -24.01 5.05 2.40
CA TYR A 452 -24.86 4.81 3.57
C TYR A 452 -26.10 5.70 3.50
N LEU A 453 -27.23 5.12 3.09
CA LEU A 453 -28.47 5.86 2.86
C LEU A 453 -29.44 5.69 4.03
N ASP A 454 -29.66 6.77 4.77
CA ASP A 454 -30.60 6.86 5.90
C ASP A 454 -32.01 7.19 5.38
N ILE A 455 -32.88 6.19 5.38
CA ILE A 455 -34.27 6.27 4.91
C ILE A 455 -35.15 6.75 6.07
N ASN A 456 -35.78 7.89 5.84
CA ASN A 456 -36.67 8.55 6.77
C ASN A 456 -38.10 8.58 6.21
N GLY A 457 -39.07 8.45 7.12
CA GLY A 457 -40.48 8.37 6.74
C GLY A 457 -40.87 7.01 6.16
N GLY A 458 -42.18 6.83 5.96
CA GLY A 458 -42.77 5.51 5.69
C GLY A 458 -43.21 4.81 6.97
N LEU A 459 -44.42 4.24 6.97
CA LEU A 459 -44.96 3.45 8.08
C LEU A 459 -45.51 2.15 7.53
N GLY A 460 -45.33 1.07 8.28
CA GLY A 460 -45.74 -0.26 7.84
C GLY A 460 -44.73 -0.84 6.86
N THR A 461 -45.02 -0.84 5.56
CA THR A 461 -44.18 -1.49 4.55
C THR A 461 -43.44 -0.44 3.73
N ILE A 462 -42.11 -0.52 3.68
CA ILE A 462 -41.26 0.26 2.77
C ILE A 462 -40.72 -0.66 1.68
N SER A 463 -40.93 -0.28 0.42
CA SER A 463 -40.43 -1.04 -0.74
C SER A 463 -39.19 -0.38 -1.31
N ILE A 464 -38.09 -1.12 -1.36
CA ILE A 464 -36.78 -0.63 -1.79
C ILE A 464 -36.39 -1.37 -3.06
N LYS A 465 -36.15 -0.62 -4.13
CA LYS A 465 -35.71 -1.13 -5.42
C LYS A 465 -34.33 -0.61 -5.75
N PHE A 466 -33.44 -1.51 -6.15
CA PHE A 466 -32.07 -1.24 -6.57
C PHE A 466 -31.90 -1.57 -8.06
N VAL A 467 -31.22 -0.69 -8.80
CA VAL A 467 -30.79 -0.90 -10.18
C VAL A 467 -29.38 -0.36 -10.33
N GLY A 468 -28.39 -1.25 -10.43
CA GLY A 468 -27.01 -0.93 -10.75
C GLY A 468 -26.64 -1.31 -12.18
N ASP A 469 -25.54 -0.75 -12.68
CA ASP A 469 -24.95 -1.17 -13.94
C ASP A 469 -24.42 -2.62 -13.83
N PRO A 470 -24.81 -3.54 -14.74
CA PRO A 470 -24.43 -4.95 -14.64
C PRO A 470 -22.95 -5.21 -14.97
N LYS A 471 -22.23 -4.19 -15.44
CA LYS A 471 -20.82 -4.22 -15.81
C LYS A 471 -20.15 -2.93 -15.35
N THR A 472 -18.92 -3.05 -14.89
CA THR A 472 -18.07 -1.91 -14.51
C THR A 472 -16.88 -1.82 -15.47
N PRO A 473 -16.39 -0.62 -15.80
CA PRO A 473 -15.16 -0.46 -16.56
C PRO A 473 -13.99 -1.15 -15.85
N LEU A 474 -13.19 -1.91 -16.59
CA LEU A 474 -11.87 -2.38 -16.15
C LEU A 474 -10.79 -1.38 -16.56
N LEU A 475 -10.94 -0.84 -17.78
CA LEU A 475 -10.03 0.12 -18.41
C LEU A 475 -10.56 1.55 -18.32
N ASN A 476 -9.66 2.53 -18.35
CA ASN A 476 -10.02 3.96 -18.38
C ASN A 476 -10.72 4.35 -19.70
N ASN A 477 -10.29 3.76 -20.82
CA ASN A 477 -10.91 3.92 -22.13
C ASN A 477 -11.19 2.56 -22.78
N PRO A 478 -12.20 2.45 -23.66
CA PRO A 478 -12.38 1.27 -24.49
C PRO A 478 -11.14 0.99 -25.35
N PRO A 479 -10.85 -0.28 -25.72
CA PRO A 479 -9.78 -0.62 -26.67
C PRO A 479 -9.79 0.26 -27.93
N HIS A 480 -8.60 0.59 -28.45
CA HIS A 480 -8.44 1.51 -29.57
C HIS A 480 -9.20 1.00 -30.81
N SER A 481 -9.05 -0.29 -31.08
CA SER A 481 -9.83 -1.00 -32.08
C SER A 481 -10.41 -2.30 -31.49
N GLY A 482 -11.19 -3.03 -32.29
CA GLY A 482 -11.73 -4.32 -31.85
C GLY A 482 -12.55 -4.29 -30.55
N LYS A 483 -12.24 -5.23 -29.65
CA LYS A 483 -12.91 -5.42 -28.35
C LYS A 483 -11.94 -5.67 -27.20
N GLN A 484 -10.66 -5.87 -27.50
CA GLN A 484 -9.65 -6.30 -26.55
C GLN A 484 -8.39 -5.46 -26.72
N CYS A 485 -7.58 -5.39 -25.67
CA CYS A 485 -6.21 -4.91 -25.70
C CYS A 485 -5.36 -5.73 -24.74
N TRP A 486 -4.05 -5.72 -24.94
CA TRP A 486 -3.10 -6.30 -24.01
C TRP A 486 -2.90 -5.35 -22.84
N TRP A 487 -3.49 -5.68 -21.70
CA TRP A 487 -3.35 -4.91 -20.47
C TRP A 487 -2.19 -5.43 -19.64
N THR A 488 -1.39 -4.53 -19.09
CA THR A 488 -0.22 -4.82 -18.24
C THR A 488 -0.58 -5.47 -16.91
N ASN A 489 -1.88 -5.57 -16.57
CA ASN A 489 -2.36 -5.72 -15.20
C ASN A 489 -2.11 -4.46 -14.37
N GLN A 490 -2.46 -4.53 -13.09
CA GLN A 490 -2.17 -3.51 -12.08
C GLN A 490 -1.79 -4.21 -10.76
N GLY A 491 -0.98 -3.56 -9.93
CA GLY A 491 -0.49 -4.11 -8.66
C GLY A 491 0.76 -3.38 -8.19
N ASP A 492 1.03 -3.44 -6.90
CA ASP A 492 2.27 -2.94 -6.31
C ASP A 492 3.33 -4.03 -6.43
N SER A 493 4.60 -3.66 -6.60
CA SER A 493 5.74 -4.58 -6.69
C SER A 493 5.56 -5.66 -7.76
N ILE A 494 5.13 -5.31 -8.96
CA ILE A 494 4.93 -6.28 -10.06
C ILE A 494 5.95 -6.13 -11.19
N ASP A 495 6.28 -7.24 -11.86
CA ASP A 495 7.06 -7.30 -13.10
C ASP A 495 6.30 -8.14 -14.16
N SER A 496 5.50 -7.45 -14.96
CA SER A 496 4.70 -8.08 -16.02
C SER A 496 5.41 -7.99 -17.38
N THR A 497 5.45 -9.09 -18.13
CA THR A 497 6.05 -9.14 -19.46
C THR A 497 5.10 -9.67 -20.53
N LEU A 498 5.26 -9.17 -21.75
CA LEU A 498 4.60 -9.66 -22.95
C LEU A 498 5.63 -9.79 -24.07
N THR A 499 5.95 -11.02 -24.47
CA THR A 499 7.08 -11.34 -25.37
C THR A 499 6.64 -12.03 -26.66
N ARG A 500 7.25 -11.69 -27.80
CA ARG A 500 7.03 -12.34 -29.11
C ARG A 500 8.29 -12.39 -29.97
N SER A 501 8.43 -13.42 -30.80
CA SER A 501 9.46 -13.48 -31.85
C SER A 501 9.07 -12.68 -33.10
N ILE A 502 10.00 -11.88 -33.63
CA ILE A 502 9.84 -11.10 -34.86
C ILE A 502 10.99 -11.41 -35.83
N ASP A 503 10.66 -11.80 -37.07
CA ASP A 503 11.64 -12.09 -38.12
C ASP A 503 11.93 -10.85 -38.97
N LEU A 504 13.09 -10.22 -38.74
CA LEU A 504 13.58 -9.05 -39.49
C LEU A 504 14.65 -9.42 -40.53
N ARG A 505 14.85 -10.71 -40.85
CA ARG A 505 15.92 -11.18 -41.76
C ARG A 505 15.78 -10.69 -43.20
N SER A 506 14.59 -10.27 -43.58
CA SER A 506 14.24 -9.96 -44.98
C SER A 506 14.26 -8.46 -45.33
N VAL A 507 14.55 -7.59 -44.36
CA VAL A 507 14.49 -6.13 -44.51
C VAL A 507 15.78 -5.48 -44.06
N ASP A 508 16.09 -4.29 -44.57
CA ASP A 508 17.27 -3.49 -44.20
C ASP A 508 16.93 -2.33 -43.23
N SER A 509 15.65 -2.11 -42.99
CA SER A 509 15.10 -1.14 -42.03
C SER A 509 13.74 -1.64 -41.56
N ALA A 510 13.34 -1.35 -40.32
CA ALA A 510 12.03 -1.70 -39.79
C ALA A 510 11.61 -0.68 -38.72
N THR A 511 10.31 -0.42 -38.62
CA THR A 511 9.74 0.43 -37.57
C THR A 511 8.58 -0.28 -36.92
N LEU A 512 8.60 -0.42 -35.59
CA LEU A 512 7.43 -0.88 -34.84
C LEU A 512 6.54 0.32 -34.54
N LYS A 513 5.23 0.14 -34.78
CA LYS A 513 4.18 1.05 -34.32
C LYS A 513 3.15 0.26 -33.52
N TYR A 514 2.57 0.92 -32.53
CA TYR A 514 1.45 0.40 -31.76
C TYR A 514 0.64 1.56 -31.19
N TRP A 515 -0.59 1.27 -30.78
CA TRP A 515 -1.41 2.17 -30.00
C TRP A 515 -1.30 1.81 -28.52
N ILE A 516 -1.28 2.83 -27.66
CA ILE A 516 -1.22 2.65 -26.22
C ILE A 516 -2.09 3.68 -25.50
N ASP A 517 -2.80 3.23 -24.46
CA ASP A 517 -3.44 4.07 -23.45
C ASP A 517 -2.86 3.68 -22.09
N TYR A 518 -2.29 4.63 -21.37
CA TYR A 518 -1.62 4.34 -20.10
C TYR A 518 -1.91 5.40 -19.03
N ASP A 519 -1.96 4.90 -17.80
CA ASP A 519 -2.04 5.63 -16.54
C ASP A 519 -1.14 4.86 -15.57
N ILE A 520 0.07 5.38 -15.39
CA ILE A 520 1.19 4.79 -14.68
C ILE A 520 1.65 5.81 -13.64
N GLU A 521 2.05 5.39 -12.44
CA GLU A 521 2.50 6.32 -11.42
C GLU A 521 3.71 7.13 -11.93
N GLU A 522 3.57 8.46 -11.96
CA GLU A 522 4.52 9.34 -12.63
C GLU A 522 5.89 9.32 -11.93
N LEU A 523 6.91 8.89 -12.69
CA LEU A 523 8.32 8.83 -12.32
C LEU A 523 8.71 7.80 -11.25
N TRP A 524 7.81 6.88 -10.92
CA TRP A 524 8.02 5.76 -10.01
C TRP A 524 7.90 4.42 -10.74
N ASP A 525 6.82 4.28 -11.49
CA ASP A 525 6.51 3.12 -12.32
C ASP A 525 6.84 3.39 -13.79
N TYR A 526 7.22 2.33 -14.51
CA TYR A 526 7.62 2.45 -15.91
C TYR A 526 7.19 1.24 -16.74
N ALA A 527 6.72 1.52 -17.95
CA ALA A 527 6.60 0.52 -19.02
C ALA A 527 7.73 0.71 -20.05
N TYR A 528 8.29 -0.41 -20.52
CA TYR A 528 9.43 -0.45 -21.43
C TYR A 528 9.12 -1.25 -22.70
N VAL A 529 9.76 -0.86 -23.80
CA VAL A 529 9.87 -1.68 -25.01
C VAL A 529 11.31 -2.17 -25.12
N MET A 530 11.48 -3.49 -25.26
CA MET A 530 12.79 -4.14 -25.16
C MET A 530 13.00 -5.15 -26.27
N ILE A 531 14.26 -5.29 -26.68
CA ILE A 531 14.69 -6.19 -27.75
C ILE A 531 15.79 -7.13 -27.24
N SER A 532 15.66 -8.42 -27.55
CA SER A 532 16.70 -9.42 -27.33
C SER A 532 17.14 -10.08 -28.63
N GLU A 533 18.45 -10.19 -28.82
CA GLU A 533 19.09 -10.86 -29.95
C GLU A 533 19.67 -12.24 -29.58
N ASP A 534 19.55 -12.64 -28.31
CA ASP A 534 20.18 -13.84 -27.74
C ASP A 534 19.17 -14.81 -27.09
N ASN A 535 17.93 -14.80 -27.59
CA ASN A 535 16.80 -15.61 -27.10
C ASN A 535 16.41 -15.30 -25.64
N GLY A 536 16.47 -14.03 -25.25
CA GLY A 536 16.00 -13.54 -23.96
C GLY A 536 17.01 -13.66 -22.82
N ALA A 537 18.28 -13.94 -23.13
CA ALA A 537 19.34 -13.98 -22.11
C ALA A 537 19.74 -12.57 -21.67
N THR A 538 19.72 -11.59 -22.59
CA THR A 538 19.87 -10.17 -22.32
C THR A 538 18.81 -9.36 -23.06
N TRP A 539 18.52 -8.17 -22.55
CA TRP A 539 17.50 -7.28 -23.12
C TRP A 539 18.02 -5.85 -23.21
N ASN A 540 17.79 -5.23 -24.36
CA ASN A 540 18.08 -3.82 -24.60
C ASN A 540 16.77 -3.02 -24.52
N ILE A 541 16.67 -2.08 -23.58
CA ILE A 541 15.58 -1.10 -23.54
C ILE A 541 15.77 -0.13 -24.71
N VAL A 542 14.73 0.06 -25.52
CA VAL A 542 14.74 0.91 -26.71
C VAL A 542 13.88 2.14 -26.49
N GLU A 543 14.44 3.31 -26.80
CA GLU A 543 13.73 4.59 -26.75
C GLU A 543 12.59 4.61 -27.79
N THR A 544 11.40 4.98 -27.33
CA THR A 544 10.21 5.23 -28.16
C THR A 544 9.95 6.73 -28.27
N ASP A 545 9.13 7.15 -29.22
CA ASP A 545 8.76 8.56 -29.43
C ASP A 545 8.19 9.25 -28.17
N HIS A 546 7.58 8.47 -27.27
CA HIS A 546 6.92 8.96 -26.05
C HIS A 546 7.65 8.63 -24.74
N SER A 547 8.72 7.85 -24.79
CA SER A 547 9.50 7.48 -23.60
C SER A 547 10.34 8.64 -23.02
N THR A 548 10.72 8.54 -21.74
CA THR A 548 11.56 9.53 -21.04
C THR A 548 12.68 8.86 -20.25
N ASN A 549 13.83 9.54 -20.15
CA ASN A 549 14.96 9.14 -19.29
C ASN A 549 14.93 9.79 -17.90
N SER A 550 13.85 10.51 -17.55
CA SER A 550 13.72 11.14 -16.24
C SER A 550 13.63 10.08 -15.15
N ASN A 551 14.54 10.11 -14.18
CA ASN A 551 14.59 9.14 -13.08
C ASN A 551 14.93 9.83 -11.75
N PRO A 552 14.08 10.75 -11.24
CA PRO A 552 14.36 11.48 -10.01
C PRO A 552 14.34 10.59 -8.77
N ASN A 553 13.65 9.44 -8.80
CA ASN A 553 13.51 8.54 -7.66
C ASN A 553 14.52 7.39 -7.67
N GLY A 554 15.03 7.00 -8.84
CA GLY A 554 16.01 5.91 -8.99
C GLY A 554 15.42 4.60 -9.52
N ASN A 555 14.11 4.55 -9.81
CA ASN A 555 13.39 3.33 -10.19
C ASN A 555 13.45 2.99 -11.69
N ALA A 556 13.88 3.92 -12.55
CA ALA A 556 13.95 3.66 -14.00
C ALA A 556 15.24 2.91 -14.40
N TYR A 557 15.11 1.91 -15.28
CA TYR A 557 16.24 1.15 -15.86
C TYR A 557 16.71 1.69 -17.22
N GLY A 558 15.96 2.62 -17.82
CA GLY A 558 16.22 3.18 -19.14
C GLY A 558 15.11 4.13 -19.58
N PRO A 559 15.03 4.48 -20.87
CA PRO A 559 13.91 5.27 -21.39
C PRO A 559 12.62 4.46 -21.27
N GLY A 560 11.65 4.98 -20.50
CA GLY A 560 10.38 4.31 -20.24
C GLY A 560 9.18 5.24 -20.33
N LEU A 561 7.99 4.66 -20.47
CA LEU A 561 6.71 5.35 -20.40
C LEU A 561 6.26 5.44 -18.94
N THR A 562 5.86 6.63 -18.51
CA THR A 562 5.40 6.91 -17.15
C THR A 562 4.42 8.10 -17.15
N GLY A 563 3.58 8.23 -16.12
CA GLY A 563 2.50 9.21 -16.07
C GLY A 563 1.26 8.78 -16.86
N THR A 564 0.55 9.72 -17.48
CA THR A 564 -0.69 9.43 -18.23
C THR A 564 -0.63 9.91 -19.68
N SER A 565 -1.15 9.09 -20.59
CA SER A 565 -1.30 9.44 -22.02
C SER A 565 -2.55 10.29 -22.31
N HIS A 566 -3.47 10.41 -21.34
CA HIS A 566 -4.79 11.03 -21.51
C HIS A 566 -5.64 10.41 -22.64
N GLY A 567 -5.57 9.09 -22.79
CA GLY A 567 -6.24 8.31 -23.83
C GLY A 567 -5.26 7.67 -24.81
N TRP A 568 -5.81 7.06 -25.86
CA TRP A 568 -5.02 6.37 -26.88
C TRP A 568 -4.12 7.31 -27.69
N ILE A 569 -2.83 7.01 -27.68
CA ILE A 569 -1.80 7.61 -28.53
C ILE A 569 -1.11 6.54 -29.36
N GLN A 570 -0.56 6.92 -30.51
CA GLN A 570 0.30 6.02 -31.29
C GLN A 570 1.75 6.28 -30.92
N ASP A 571 2.46 5.23 -30.53
CA ASP A 571 3.89 5.27 -30.23
C ASP A 571 4.68 4.49 -31.28
N SER A 572 5.98 4.77 -31.39
CA SER A 572 6.84 4.10 -32.37
C SER A 572 8.30 4.03 -31.96
N LEU A 573 9.01 3.05 -32.51
CA LEU A 573 10.47 2.90 -32.37
C LEU A 573 11.12 2.36 -33.64
N ASP A 574 12.38 2.76 -33.85
CA ASP A 574 13.22 2.28 -34.95
C ASP A 574 13.87 0.94 -34.59
N LEU A 575 13.63 -0.09 -35.41
CA LEU A 575 14.21 -1.41 -35.28
C LEU A 575 15.35 -1.65 -36.29
N SER A 576 15.78 -0.63 -37.04
CA SER A 576 16.74 -0.79 -38.14
C SER A 576 18.08 -1.40 -37.69
N ASN A 577 18.51 -1.15 -36.45
CA ASN A 577 19.74 -1.74 -35.89
C ASN A 577 19.65 -3.26 -35.65
N TYR A 578 18.44 -3.82 -35.64
CA TYR A 578 18.15 -5.23 -35.39
C TYR A 578 17.77 -6.00 -36.66
N THR A 579 17.91 -5.37 -37.83
CA THR A 579 17.55 -5.99 -39.10
C THR A 579 18.58 -7.04 -39.55
N GLY A 580 18.15 -8.00 -40.37
CA GLY A 580 19.00 -9.11 -40.79
C GLY A 580 19.05 -10.30 -39.81
N SER A 581 18.36 -10.22 -38.67
CA SER A 581 18.22 -11.28 -37.67
C SER A 581 16.76 -11.54 -37.30
N GLU A 582 16.53 -12.59 -36.52
CA GLU A 582 15.28 -12.83 -35.80
C GLU A 582 15.49 -12.38 -34.35
N ILE A 583 14.54 -11.62 -33.80
CA ILE A 583 14.64 -11.01 -32.47
C ILE A 583 13.46 -11.41 -31.59
N LEU A 584 13.61 -11.26 -30.27
CA LEU A 584 12.47 -11.18 -29.36
C LEU A 584 12.14 -9.72 -29.08
N LEU A 585 10.87 -9.36 -29.28
CA LEU A 585 10.26 -8.12 -28.82
C LEU A 585 9.60 -8.39 -27.47
N ARG A 586 9.81 -7.51 -26.49
CA ARG A 586 9.13 -7.53 -25.20
C ARG A 586 8.56 -6.17 -24.83
N LEU A 587 7.35 -6.19 -24.29
CA LEU A 587 6.81 -5.12 -23.45
C LEU A 587 6.97 -5.55 -21.99
N GLU A 588 7.44 -4.67 -21.14
CA GLU A 588 7.69 -4.96 -19.71
C GLU A 588 7.14 -3.82 -18.86
N TYR A 589 6.34 -4.12 -17.84
CA TYR A 589 5.75 -3.15 -16.92
C TYR A 589 6.22 -3.47 -15.49
N ILE A 590 6.94 -2.53 -14.90
CA ILE A 590 7.56 -2.67 -13.59
C ILE A 590 7.02 -1.58 -12.68
N THR A 591 6.44 -1.97 -11.55
CA THR A 591 5.96 -1.04 -10.51
C THR A 591 6.85 -1.05 -9.28
N ASP A 592 6.81 0.04 -8.51
CA ASP A 592 7.46 0.10 -7.20
C ASP A 592 6.61 -0.54 -6.09
N ASP A 593 7.11 -0.54 -4.85
CA ASP A 593 6.47 -1.18 -3.69
C ASP A 593 5.34 -0.34 -3.06
N ALA A 594 4.85 0.66 -3.79
CA ALA A 594 3.82 1.60 -3.36
C ALA A 594 2.81 1.88 -4.49
N VAL A 595 1.85 2.78 -4.19
CA VAL A 595 0.59 3.01 -4.94
C VAL A 595 0.68 2.86 -6.46
N PHE A 596 0.11 1.77 -6.98
CA PHE A 596 -0.06 1.60 -8.42
C PHE A 596 -1.16 2.48 -9.05
N SER A 597 -1.00 2.76 -10.35
CA SER A 597 -2.07 3.24 -11.26
C SER A 597 -2.66 2.10 -12.12
N LYS A 598 -3.52 2.42 -13.08
CA LYS A 598 -4.17 1.44 -13.97
C LYS A 598 -3.24 0.64 -14.89
N GLY A 599 -1.97 1.01 -15.00
CA GLY A 599 -1.04 0.41 -15.93
C GLY A 599 -1.29 0.88 -17.37
N ALA A 600 -1.01 0.02 -18.35
CA ALA A 600 -1.14 0.35 -19.77
C ALA A 600 -1.92 -0.72 -20.54
N CYS A 601 -2.61 -0.29 -21.59
CA CYS A 601 -3.20 -1.16 -22.59
C CYS A 601 -2.56 -0.92 -23.95
N PHE A 602 -2.08 -1.98 -24.59
CA PHE A 602 -1.46 -1.95 -25.92
C PHE A 602 -2.37 -2.58 -26.97
N ASP A 603 -2.44 -1.96 -28.14
CA ASP A 603 -3.31 -2.39 -29.24
C ASP A 603 -2.69 -2.09 -30.61
N ASP A 604 -3.21 -2.72 -31.67
CA ASP A 604 -2.89 -2.44 -33.07
C ASP A 604 -1.38 -2.34 -33.40
N PHE A 605 -0.64 -3.43 -33.20
CA PHE A 605 0.78 -3.51 -33.53
C PHE A 605 1.02 -3.64 -35.04
N GLU A 606 2.03 -2.93 -35.58
CA GLU A 606 2.39 -2.99 -37.00
C GLU A 606 3.92 -2.89 -37.18
N ILE A 607 4.48 -3.77 -38.03
CA ILE A 607 5.77 -3.57 -38.69
C ILE A 607 5.56 -3.70 -40.19
N LYS A 608 5.41 -2.55 -40.83
CA LYS A 608 4.98 -2.46 -42.23
C LYS A 608 5.99 -3.08 -43.20
N GLU A 609 7.28 -2.98 -42.91
CA GLU A 609 8.35 -3.44 -43.79
C GLU A 609 8.35 -4.97 -43.99
N ILE A 610 7.88 -5.72 -43.00
CA ILE A 610 7.68 -7.18 -43.09
C ILE A 610 6.21 -7.57 -43.30
N GLY A 611 5.30 -6.59 -43.36
CA GLY A 611 3.86 -6.82 -43.50
C GLY A 611 3.21 -7.47 -42.28
N TRP A 612 3.80 -7.30 -41.10
CA TRP A 612 3.25 -7.81 -39.83
C TRP A 612 2.26 -6.83 -39.23
N HIS A 613 1.14 -7.36 -38.74
CA HIS A 613 0.05 -6.62 -38.10
C HIS A 613 -0.66 -7.52 -37.08
N ASP A 614 -1.00 -6.97 -35.92
CA ASP A 614 -1.74 -7.62 -34.84
C ASP A 614 -2.77 -6.63 -34.27
N ASP A 615 -4.06 -6.94 -34.41
CA ASP A 615 -5.19 -6.13 -33.91
C ASP A 615 -5.65 -6.53 -32.50
N THR A 616 -4.83 -7.33 -31.80
CA THR A 616 -5.09 -7.85 -30.46
C THR A 616 -6.40 -8.63 -30.32
N SER A 617 -6.91 -9.21 -31.41
CA SER A 617 -8.10 -10.06 -31.39
C SER A 617 -7.85 -11.51 -30.90
N SER A 618 -6.60 -11.89 -30.69
CA SER A 618 -6.17 -13.20 -30.17
C SER A 618 -4.81 -13.11 -29.48
N ASP A 619 -4.43 -14.15 -28.73
CA ASP A 619 -3.13 -14.26 -28.07
C ASP A 619 -2.06 -14.98 -28.92
N ASP A 620 -2.34 -15.25 -30.20
CA ASP A 620 -1.51 -16.11 -31.05
C ASP A 620 -0.04 -15.68 -31.05
N GLU A 621 0.85 -16.57 -30.55
CA GLU A 621 2.32 -16.46 -30.46
C GLU A 621 2.89 -15.45 -29.45
N TRP A 622 2.04 -14.74 -28.69
CA TRP A 622 2.51 -13.97 -27.54
C TRP A 622 2.73 -14.89 -26.33
N VAL A 623 3.79 -14.62 -25.58
CA VAL A 623 4.05 -15.22 -24.27
C VAL A 623 3.82 -14.13 -23.24
N ALA A 624 2.71 -14.23 -22.51
CA ALA A 624 2.32 -13.29 -21.47
C ALA A 624 2.64 -13.85 -20.08
N GLU A 625 3.31 -13.05 -19.27
CA GLU A 625 3.52 -13.27 -17.84
C GLU A 625 3.01 -12.01 -17.12
N GLY A 626 1.85 -12.10 -16.48
CA GLY A 626 1.17 -10.95 -15.85
C GLY A 626 0.32 -10.11 -16.79
N PHE A 627 0.75 -9.89 -18.04
CA PHE A 627 -0.11 -9.29 -19.07
C PHE A 627 -1.35 -10.15 -19.34
N VAL A 628 -2.50 -9.49 -19.57
CA VAL A 628 -3.76 -10.17 -19.87
C VAL A 628 -4.48 -9.50 -21.02
N LEU A 629 -5.00 -10.31 -21.95
CA LEU A 629 -5.85 -9.83 -23.03
C LEU A 629 -7.27 -9.60 -22.49
N VAL A 630 -7.65 -8.34 -22.29
CA VAL A 630 -8.89 -7.98 -21.57
C VAL A 630 -9.89 -7.25 -22.44
N ASN A 631 -11.16 -7.28 -22.04
CA ASN A 631 -12.20 -6.42 -22.61
C ASN A 631 -12.33 -5.12 -21.79
N GLU A 632 -13.02 -4.12 -22.33
CA GLU A 632 -13.29 -2.85 -21.63
C GLU A 632 -13.93 -2.99 -20.24
N THR A 633 -14.78 -4.00 -20.05
CA THR A 633 -15.64 -4.12 -18.86
C THR A 633 -15.66 -5.53 -18.27
N VAL A 634 -15.83 -5.61 -16.96
CA VAL A 634 -16.08 -6.86 -16.22
C VAL A 634 -17.47 -6.85 -15.57
N PRO A 635 -18.08 -8.01 -15.25
CA PRO A 635 -19.35 -8.05 -14.52
C PRO A 635 -19.26 -7.32 -13.17
N THR A 636 -20.30 -6.59 -12.80
CA THR A 636 -20.37 -5.93 -11.49
C THR A 636 -20.99 -6.85 -10.46
N GLN A 637 -20.36 -6.97 -9.29
CA GLN A 637 -20.95 -7.62 -8.12
C GLN A 637 -21.36 -6.56 -7.11
N TYR A 638 -22.66 -6.49 -6.81
CA TYR A 638 -23.20 -5.56 -5.82
C TYR A 638 -23.41 -6.23 -4.46
N LEU A 639 -23.02 -5.52 -3.41
CA LEU A 639 -23.34 -5.82 -2.03
C LEU A 639 -24.33 -4.77 -1.52
N VAL A 640 -25.61 -5.15 -1.43
CA VAL A 640 -26.67 -4.28 -0.91
C VAL A 640 -27.21 -4.88 0.38
N GLN A 641 -27.05 -4.14 1.47
CA GLN A 641 -27.48 -4.55 2.81
C GLN A 641 -28.46 -3.53 3.38
N LEU A 642 -29.36 -4.02 4.24
CA LEU A 642 -30.34 -3.18 4.92
C LEU A 642 -30.26 -3.39 6.42
N ILE A 643 -30.40 -2.30 7.17
CA ILE A 643 -30.52 -2.29 8.62
C ILE A 643 -31.90 -1.72 8.95
N HIS A 644 -32.72 -2.49 9.64
CA HIS A 644 -33.94 -2.00 10.29
C HIS A 644 -33.65 -1.92 11.78
N GLN A 645 -33.29 -0.72 12.22
CA GLN A 645 -33.03 -0.42 13.62
C GLN A 645 -34.34 0.02 14.28
N LYS A 646 -34.86 -0.83 15.15
CA LYS A 646 -36.08 -0.56 15.92
C LYS A 646 -35.76 0.35 17.10
N ASP A 647 -36.76 1.09 17.56
CA ASP A 647 -36.67 1.90 18.78
C ASP A 647 -36.31 1.08 20.03
N ASP A 648 -36.87 -0.13 20.11
CA ASP A 648 -36.61 -1.09 21.17
C ASP A 648 -36.31 -2.45 20.54
N GLY A 649 -35.17 -3.02 20.90
CA GLY A 649 -34.69 -4.32 20.41
C GLY A 649 -33.40 -4.25 19.57
N GLU A 650 -32.94 -5.44 19.18
CA GLU A 650 -31.75 -5.60 18.35
C GLU A 650 -32.05 -5.22 16.89
N PRO A 651 -31.08 -4.61 16.17
CA PRO A 651 -31.26 -4.27 14.77
C PRO A 651 -31.42 -5.53 13.91
N GLU A 652 -32.36 -5.48 12.97
CA GLU A 652 -32.56 -6.54 11.97
C GLU A 652 -31.74 -6.24 10.72
N ILE A 653 -30.95 -7.22 10.27
CA ILE A 653 -30.01 -7.05 9.16
C ILE A 653 -30.41 -7.94 8.00
N PHE A 654 -30.51 -7.37 6.81
CA PHE A 654 -30.91 -8.07 5.59
C PHE A 654 -29.87 -7.87 4.49
N ARG A 655 -29.76 -8.86 3.60
CA ARG A 655 -29.00 -8.76 2.34
C ARG A 655 -29.99 -8.82 1.18
N MET A 656 -30.01 -7.77 0.37
CA MET A 656 -30.84 -7.75 -0.85
C MET A 656 -30.17 -8.59 -1.93
N PRO A 657 -30.86 -9.60 -2.49
CA PRO A 657 -30.38 -10.28 -3.69
C PRO A 657 -30.37 -9.31 -4.87
N VAL A 658 -29.23 -9.22 -5.57
CA VAL A 658 -29.08 -8.47 -6.82
C VAL A 658 -28.79 -9.47 -7.93
N ASP A 659 -29.59 -9.43 -9.00
CA ASP A 659 -29.44 -10.34 -10.14
C ASP A 659 -28.29 -9.92 -11.08
N ALA A 660 -27.96 -10.78 -12.06
CA ALA A 660 -26.94 -10.50 -13.05
C ALA A 660 -27.23 -9.29 -13.98
N ALA A 661 -28.46 -8.76 -13.96
CA ALA A 661 -28.83 -7.54 -14.65
C ALA A 661 -28.73 -6.30 -13.74
N GLY A 662 -28.12 -6.45 -12.56
CA GLY A 662 -27.93 -5.38 -11.57
C GLY A 662 -29.19 -5.00 -10.82
N ARG A 663 -30.22 -5.87 -10.74
CA ARG A 663 -31.52 -5.51 -10.16
C ARG A 663 -31.79 -6.23 -8.85
N GLY A 664 -32.24 -5.48 -7.86
CA GLY A 664 -32.67 -6.00 -6.57
C GLY A 664 -33.97 -5.34 -6.10
N GLU A 665 -34.74 -6.06 -5.30
CA GLU A 665 -35.92 -5.52 -4.62
C GLU A 665 -36.03 -6.15 -3.24
N PHE A 666 -36.33 -5.33 -2.23
CA PHE A 666 -36.54 -5.78 -0.86
C PHE A 666 -37.69 -5.00 -0.22
N LYS A 667 -38.43 -5.64 0.69
CA LYS A 667 -39.50 -5.00 1.46
C LYS A 667 -39.19 -5.11 2.93
N ILE A 668 -39.15 -3.98 3.60
CA ILE A 668 -39.08 -3.93 5.06
C ILE A 668 -40.50 -3.76 5.57
N GLU A 669 -40.93 -4.67 6.42
CA GLU A 669 -42.27 -4.70 6.98
C GLU A 669 -42.23 -4.15 8.42
N GLN A 670 -43.38 -3.68 8.91
CA GLN A 670 -43.55 -3.23 10.30
C GLN A 670 -42.61 -2.09 10.73
N VAL A 671 -42.36 -1.13 9.83
CA VAL A 671 -41.62 0.09 10.16
C VAL A 671 -42.50 1.01 11.01
N GLU A 672 -42.05 1.31 12.22
CA GLU A 672 -42.70 2.20 13.19
C GLU A 672 -42.12 3.62 13.13
N HIS A 673 -42.69 4.56 13.89
CA HIS A 673 -42.44 5.99 13.71
C HIS A 673 -41.01 6.44 14.04
N ASN A 674 -40.34 5.82 15.01
CA ASN A 674 -38.96 6.15 15.36
C ASN A 674 -37.95 5.02 15.06
N ASP A 675 -38.38 4.05 14.24
CA ASP A 675 -37.44 3.13 13.60
C ASP A 675 -36.55 3.88 12.60
N THR A 676 -35.30 3.44 12.48
CA THR A 676 -34.37 3.90 11.45
C THR A 676 -34.14 2.78 10.44
N VAL A 677 -34.28 3.09 9.15
CA VAL A 677 -33.95 2.17 8.06
C VAL A 677 -32.71 2.69 7.34
N VAL A 678 -31.68 1.87 7.21
CA VAL A 678 -30.47 2.21 6.45
C VAL A 678 -30.24 1.22 5.33
N VAL A 679 -29.88 1.72 4.16
CA VAL A 679 -29.40 0.91 3.04
C VAL A 679 -27.93 1.20 2.81
N ILE A 680 -27.12 0.16 2.87
CA ILE A 680 -25.69 0.21 2.55
C ILE A 680 -25.49 -0.39 1.18
N ILE A 681 -24.84 0.36 0.30
CA ILE A 681 -24.60 -0.01 -1.09
C ILE A 681 -23.10 -0.01 -1.34
N SER A 682 -22.57 -1.15 -1.76
CA SER A 682 -21.17 -1.32 -2.16
C SER A 682 -21.09 -2.17 -3.43
N SER A 683 -19.92 -2.17 -4.06
CA SER A 683 -19.56 -3.15 -5.08
C SER A 683 -18.34 -3.94 -4.61
N VAL A 684 -18.36 -5.26 -4.77
CA VAL A 684 -17.30 -6.19 -4.36
C VAL A 684 -16.66 -6.78 -5.61
N ASN A 685 -15.99 -5.91 -6.38
CA ASN A 685 -15.30 -6.31 -7.61
C ASN A 685 -13.79 -6.34 -7.33
N ARG A 686 -13.15 -7.50 -7.50
CA ARG A 686 -11.71 -7.65 -7.18
C ARG A 686 -10.80 -7.20 -8.32
N LEU A 687 -11.34 -6.99 -9.52
CA LEU A 687 -10.57 -6.70 -10.73
C LEU A 687 -10.57 -5.21 -11.11
N SER A 688 -11.63 -4.47 -10.77
CA SER A 688 -11.78 -3.06 -11.12
C SER A 688 -11.82 -2.18 -9.89
N THR A 689 -11.01 -1.13 -9.92
CA THR A 689 -11.04 -0.01 -8.96
C THR A 689 -11.90 1.18 -9.42
N LEU A 690 -12.54 1.08 -10.59
CA LEU A 690 -13.35 2.17 -11.17
C LEU A 690 -14.78 2.18 -10.59
N PRO A 691 -15.41 3.36 -10.50
CA PRO A 691 -16.77 3.49 -9.98
C PRO A 691 -17.81 2.87 -10.92
N THR A 692 -18.86 2.30 -10.33
CA THR A 692 -20.05 1.80 -11.03
C THR A 692 -21.28 2.58 -10.59
N GLU A 693 -22.13 2.97 -11.53
CA GLU A 693 -23.34 3.76 -11.25
C GLU A 693 -24.48 2.86 -10.72
N TYR A 694 -25.34 3.45 -9.90
CA TYR A 694 -26.54 2.79 -9.39
C TYR A 694 -27.67 3.79 -9.15
N LYS A 695 -28.88 3.25 -9.07
CA LYS A 695 -30.09 3.94 -8.65
C LYS A 695 -30.84 3.13 -7.61
N ILE A 696 -31.23 3.80 -6.54
CA ILE A 696 -32.17 3.28 -5.55
C ILE A 696 -33.50 4.04 -5.63
N THR A 697 -34.61 3.37 -5.34
CA THR A 697 -35.93 3.97 -5.22
C THR A 697 -36.64 3.40 -4.00
N VAL A 698 -37.15 4.28 -3.15
CA VAL A 698 -37.86 3.93 -1.90
C VAL A 698 -39.31 4.38 -2.03
N ASN A 699 -40.27 3.51 -1.72
CA ASN A 699 -41.71 3.79 -1.83
C ASN A 699 -42.49 3.31 -0.63
#